data_AF-A0A1Q7WI95-F1
#
_entry.id   AF-A0A1Q7WI95-F1
#
_cell.length_a   1.000
_cell.length_b   1.000
_cell.length_c   1.000
_cell.angle_alpha   90.00
_cell.angle_beta   90.00
_cell.angle_gamma   90.00
#
_symmetry.space_group_name_H-M   'P 1'
#
loop_
_entity.id
_entity.type
_entity.pdbx_description
1 polymer ?
#
loop_
_entity_poly.entity_id
_entity_poly.type
_entity_poly.pdbx_seq_one_letter_code
_entity_poly.pdbx_strand_id
1 'polypeptide(L)'
;MIASTAVAVLAATSLCLFAFGLNLFYLTVRALRLHHPAAPRLITSSEPRVCIQIPVYNERYVVERVIDAVCAIDWPRDRLEVQVLDDSDDETVGILASRVTQWRRKGVGVTQLRRGTRAGFKAGALAHGMEQTEAPFIAIFDADFVPPQDFLRRTIGAFDDPSIGFAQARWGHLDEGYSLFTRLQAMAIDFHFLVEQAVRSARGYFTNFTGTAGVWRRTAIQDAGGWSARTLTEDLDLSYRAQLRGWKAAYIEDLVVPEELPVSIDAYRRQQSRWATGSFQSAFRLLVPVLRSRNRAAVKLQASVHLLAYAVGPLMLLQLMCYPPLLLTGARFGIPGRLADFSMVLVLVAVSPWFGFMVAQTRRGRGWWMGLPSLLCQVVGAGMSLNTMIAMVRATRRGGVFVRTPKHRIVQRGQEWRDQAYVRTGDPRVALEAVLGFGALAIFALGFVVVAGLSAIEFLQVLTLRRLGNRALTLVRAIGPAVGLIALAAVLLVVAAQMPEPFEDGYGHWLIAANLAATGILHDPLFGMEDSWLPGYQVLAAAVLKVSGLWQLGLLKVLGAALGIVTLACVYTLAPNVRQARLAVALLVLNPVFLFTSGSAVVEPMLTALLMAGALAAVRGRMKLAALLAILACVTSTKAWIWIAAALTYGVIETARSRSAGSSRTRAVAWAMPALVVLVFLQLGFAPAGHSVARGTVEAVSASARGSLPAGALSRLAELAMTYGLAALPLIAFGVVGVALALRRHNTAMWRFVYAPSFVYLAAVFGLVAAGAYSGSHRYLYPALPAIALLAAAALDRYARAVRVASIAAAALLAVGFVPVFSAFAAQDAGLVLAGRASSCAPGMLITDSPVAAYYSGKSPNQIAGSQVLPSDRGHALDWMRSHGVGTLVLEDISYYRATTVFPDLARGSATAPFTALGDQARYNVSGGKAAYAYEVGASCRAEELFPGVEASMWPMPAAGKTSPLAKGVTLRVGSTVAAGEGMGFGVPIVHYTDGWVYSRTFDDVTLSAAGATVWKRTFRLDEIGGDAAHRYQFVPTASRGEIAVTYTIRSYGVTISVAPVWLAPGYSEFGILNEQSAAFDDFAADRQPTLTGAALGRWVAVQGRWARLRSGSLGVEWSVPALQGAELYGGRELAPPDFNWAGLDYIFPESFAGTTYRIVVQEAR
;
A
#
# COMPACT_ATOMS: atom_id res chain seq x y z
N MET A 1 43.15 10.23 -22.68
CA MET A 1 43.34 9.13 -21.71
C MET A 1 42.03 8.74 -21.04
N ILE A 2 41.42 9.59 -20.18
CA ILE A 2 40.18 9.27 -19.43
C ILE A 2 39.03 8.76 -20.33
N ALA A 3 38.76 9.42 -21.46
CA ALA A 3 37.72 8.99 -22.40
C ALA A 3 38.02 7.62 -23.04
N SER A 4 39.27 7.37 -23.43
CA SER A 4 39.70 6.08 -24.00
C SER A 4 39.54 4.94 -22.99
N THR A 5 39.90 5.19 -21.72
CA THR A 5 39.69 4.23 -20.62
C THR A 5 38.20 3.97 -20.39
N ALA A 6 37.36 5.02 -20.37
CA ALA A 6 35.91 4.89 -20.21
C ALA A 6 35.28 4.07 -21.35
N VAL A 7 35.71 4.27 -22.60
CA VAL A 7 35.26 3.47 -23.74
C VAL A 7 35.69 2.00 -23.62
N ALA A 8 36.94 1.73 -23.23
CA ALA A 8 37.41 0.36 -23.04
C ALA A 8 36.63 -0.37 -21.94
N VAL A 9 36.37 0.30 -20.81
CA VAL A 9 35.53 -0.23 -19.73
C VAL A 9 34.10 -0.47 -20.21
N LEU A 10 33.51 0.48 -20.94
CA LEU A 10 32.17 0.34 -21.50
C LEU A 10 32.07 -0.84 -22.47
N ALA A 11 33.07 -1.04 -23.35
CA ALA A 11 33.10 -2.15 -24.28
C ALA A 11 33.23 -3.51 -23.57
N ALA A 12 34.16 -3.63 -22.61
CA ALA A 12 34.37 -4.86 -21.85
C ALA A 12 33.13 -5.24 -21.02
N THR A 13 32.58 -4.28 -20.29
CA THR A 13 31.36 -4.49 -19.49
C THR A 13 30.15 -4.81 -20.37
N SER A 14 30.02 -4.19 -21.55
CA SER A 14 28.94 -4.49 -22.51
C SER A 14 29.04 -5.91 -23.03
N LEU A 15 30.25 -6.39 -23.34
CA LEU A 15 30.46 -7.77 -23.79
C LEU A 15 30.08 -8.78 -22.70
N CYS A 16 30.43 -8.51 -21.45
CA CYS A 16 30.04 -9.36 -20.31
C CYS A 16 28.51 -9.39 -20.15
N LEU A 17 27.86 -8.23 -20.12
CA LEU A 17 26.40 -8.13 -19.99
C LEU A 17 25.67 -8.77 -21.19
N PHE A 18 26.24 -8.65 -22.39
CA PHE A 18 25.76 -9.32 -23.58
C PHE A 18 25.81 -10.84 -23.43
N ALA A 19 26.93 -11.39 -22.94
CA ALA A 19 27.05 -12.83 -22.68
C ALA A 19 26.02 -13.31 -21.63
N PHE A 20 25.79 -12.52 -20.58
CA PHE A 20 24.74 -12.80 -19.59
C PHE A 20 23.34 -12.79 -20.20
N GLY A 21 22.98 -11.74 -20.94
CA GLY A 21 21.69 -11.66 -21.61
C GLY A 21 21.48 -12.79 -22.62
N LEU A 22 22.52 -13.15 -23.39
CA LEU A 22 22.44 -14.25 -24.34
C LEU A 22 22.18 -15.58 -23.63
N ASN A 23 22.78 -15.78 -22.45
CA ASN A 23 22.50 -16.92 -21.61
C ASN A 23 21.04 -16.95 -21.13
N LEU A 24 20.52 -15.83 -20.63
CA LEU A 24 19.12 -15.72 -20.17
C LEU A 24 18.12 -15.93 -21.31
N PHE A 25 18.43 -15.39 -22.50
CA PHE A 25 17.66 -15.65 -23.72
C PHE A 25 17.67 -17.13 -24.08
N TYR A 26 18.84 -17.77 -24.06
CA TYR A 26 18.97 -19.21 -24.28
C TYR A 26 18.10 -20.00 -23.28
N LEU A 27 18.17 -19.71 -21.98
CA LEU A 27 17.35 -20.40 -20.97
C LEU A 27 15.86 -20.16 -21.24
N THR A 28 15.45 -18.94 -21.58
CA THR A 28 14.06 -18.59 -21.89
C THR A 28 13.53 -19.36 -23.11
N VAL A 29 14.29 -19.41 -24.20
CA VAL A 29 13.91 -20.18 -25.41
C VAL A 29 13.84 -21.67 -25.12
N ARG A 30 14.72 -22.20 -24.27
CA ARG A 30 14.65 -23.60 -23.84
C ARG A 30 13.43 -23.86 -22.96
N ALA A 31 13.09 -22.95 -22.06
CA ALA A 31 11.91 -23.06 -21.20
C ALA A 31 10.61 -23.08 -22.00
N LEU A 32 10.52 -22.35 -23.11
CA LEU A 32 9.37 -22.44 -24.02
C LEU A 32 9.16 -23.84 -24.64
N ARG A 33 10.23 -24.63 -24.74
CA ARG A 33 10.21 -25.99 -25.31
C ARG A 33 10.20 -27.08 -24.25
N LEU A 34 10.24 -26.71 -22.96
CA LEU A 34 10.10 -27.68 -21.87
C LEU A 34 8.63 -28.03 -21.71
N HIS A 35 8.30 -29.29 -21.96
CA HIS A 35 7.03 -29.84 -21.52
C HIS A 35 6.98 -29.84 -20.00
N HIS A 36 5.79 -29.65 -19.43
CA HIS A 36 5.60 -29.87 -18.00
C HIS A 36 6.04 -31.31 -17.68
N PRO A 37 6.94 -31.50 -16.70
CA PRO A 37 7.33 -32.84 -16.29
C PRO A 37 6.07 -33.65 -15.94
N ALA A 38 6.08 -34.95 -16.24
CA ALA A 38 5.05 -35.84 -15.71
C ALA A 38 5.02 -35.72 -14.18
N ALA A 39 3.83 -35.75 -13.58
CA ALA A 39 3.67 -35.65 -12.13
C ALA A 39 4.65 -36.64 -11.45
N PRO A 40 5.37 -36.21 -10.40
CA PRO A 40 6.32 -37.09 -9.72
C PRO A 40 5.61 -38.38 -9.31
N ARG A 41 6.24 -39.53 -9.56
CA ARG A 41 5.68 -40.82 -9.14
C ARG A 41 5.48 -40.77 -7.64
N LEU A 42 4.22 -40.90 -7.21
CA LEU A 42 3.89 -41.09 -5.81
C LEU A 42 4.56 -42.39 -5.34
N ILE A 43 5.13 -42.38 -4.14
CA ILE A 43 5.77 -43.56 -3.56
C ILE A 43 4.75 -44.68 -3.45
N THR A 44 5.11 -45.85 -3.99
CA THR A 44 4.26 -47.06 -4.02
C THR A 44 4.76 -48.17 -3.09
N SER A 45 5.97 -48.07 -2.51
CA SER A 45 6.44 -48.99 -1.45
C SER A 45 7.60 -48.43 -0.61
N SER A 46 7.57 -48.74 0.70
CA SER A 46 8.49 -48.35 1.79
C SER A 46 8.76 -46.85 1.98
N GLU A 47 7.96 -46.19 2.82
CA GLU A 47 8.20 -44.81 3.26
C GLU A 47 9.48 -44.73 4.13
N PRO A 48 10.56 -44.04 3.73
CA PRO A 48 11.76 -43.94 4.56
C PRO A 48 11.56 -43.05 5.79
N ARG A 49 12.49 -43.13 6.76
CA ARG A 49 12.60 -42.11 7.81
C ARG A 49 13.03 -40.77 7.20
N VAL A 50 12.34 -39.70 7.58
CA VAL A 50 12.64 -38.33 7.13
C VAL A 50 12.75 -37.44 8.35
N CYS A 51 13.79 -36.62 8.40
CA CYS A 51 13.92 -35.54 9.37
C CYS A 51 13.67 -34.19 8.69
N ILE A 52 12.81 -33.36 9.27
CA ILE A 52 12.54 -32.00 8.79
C ILE A 52 13.21 -31.01 9.72
N GLN A 53 14.10 -30.18 9.19
CA GLN A 53 14.82 -29.14 9.92
C GLN A 53 14.22 -27.76 9.63
N ILE A 54 13.89 -27.03 10.70
CA ILE A 54 13.36 -25.66 10.66
C ILE A 54 14.35 -24.74 11.39
N PRO A 55 15.31 -24.11 10.70
CA PRO A 55 16.20 -23.12 11.32
C PRO A 55 15.46 -21.82 11.64
N VAL A 56 15.59 -21.35 12.89
CA VAL A 56 14.86 -20.17 13.40
C VAL A 56 15.80 -19.18 14.10
N TYR A 57 15.63 -17.90 13.78
CA TYR A 57 16.22 -16.80 14.55
C TYR A 57 15.29 -15.57 14.60
N ASN A 58 14.66 -15.37 15.77
CA ASN A 58 13.82 -14.20 16.09
C ASN A 58 12.55 -14.05 15.22
N GLU A 59 11.96 -15.17 14.79
CA GLU A 59 10.85 -15.22 13.83
C GLU A 59 9.45 -15.28 14.47
N ARG A 60 9.21 -14.51 15.55
CA ARG A 60 7.96 -14.55 16.34
C ARG A 60 6.65 -14.49 15.55
N TYR A 61 6.62 -13.80 14.40
CA TYR A 61 5.39 -13.60 13.62
C TYR A 61 5.04 -14.78 12.72
N VAL A 62 6.03 -15.57 12.31
CA VAL A 62 5.85 -16.59 11.26
C VAL A 62 6.16 -18.01 11.74
N VAL A 63 6.89 -18.17 12.85
CA VAL A 63 7.45 -19.46 13.26
C VAL A 63 6.41 -20.56 13.53
N GLU A 64 5.24 -20.24 14.07
CA GLU A 64 4.23 -21.27 14.30
C GLU A 64 3.56 -21.71 13.01
N ARG A 65 3.38 -20.80 12.06
CA ARG A 65 2.78 -21.11 10.76
C ARG A 65 3.60 -22.19 10.06
N VAL A 66 4.93 -22.11 10.10
CA VAL A 66 5.79 -23.15 9.52
C VAL A 66 5.76 -24.46 10.32
N ILE A 67 5.76 -24.40 11.67
CA ILE A 67 5.73 -25.61 12.50
C ILE A 67 4.41 -26.36 12.30
N ASP A 68 3.29 -25.63 12.27
CA ASP A 68 1.97 -26.19 12.02
C ASP A 68 1.91 -26.85 10.63
N ALA A 69 2.41 -26.17 9.60
CA ALA A 69 2.43 -26.70 8.24
C ALA A 69 3.32 -27.96 8.12
N VAL A 70 4.52 -27.93 8.72
CA VAL A 70 5.46 -29.06 8.71
C VAL A 70 4.93 -30.27 9.48
N CYS A 71 4.39 -30.06 10.68
CA CYS A 71 3.82 -31.14 11.49
C CYS A 71 2.53 -31.72 10.89
N ALA A 72 1.85 -30.98 10.00
CA ALA A 72 0.68 -31.44 9.26
C ALA A 72 1.01 -32.22 7.97
N ILE A 73 2.28 -32.37 7.59
CA ILE A 73 2.67 -33.15 6.42
C ILE A 73 2.20 -34.60 6.56
N ASP A 74 1.63 -35.13 5.48
CA ASP A 74 1.20 -36.53 5.37
C ASP A 74 2.43 -37.44 5.24
N TRP A 75 2.87 -37.97 6.39
CA TRP A 75 3.92 -38.97 6.51
C TRP A 75 3.70 -39.81 7.78
N PRO A 76 4.08 -41.11 7.79
CA PRO A 76 3.96 -41.94 8.99
C PRO A 76 4.68 -41.33 10.19
N ARG A 77 3.98 -41.25 11.33
CA ARG A 77 4.45 -40.55 12.53
C ARG A 77 5.69 -41.19 13.14
N ASP A 78 5.82 -42.52 13.05
CA ASP A 78 7.00 -43.29 13.47
C ASP A 78 8.22 -43.06 12.56
N ARG A 79 8.01 -42.48 11.38
CA ARG A 79 9.06 -42.21 10.37
C ARG A 79 9.29 -40.72 10.12
N LEU A 80 8.56 -39.85 10.79
CA LEU A 80 8.69 -38.41 10.68
C LEU A 80 9.33 -37.83 11.94
N GLU A 81 10.51 -37.23 11.78
CA GLU A 81 11.18 -36.45 12.81
C GLU A 81 11.14 -34.97 12.42
N VAL A 82 10.85 -34.07 13.36
CA VAL A 82 10.89 -32.62 13.11
C VAL A 82 11.84 -31.97 14.12
N GLN A 83 12.85 -31.27 13.63
CA GLN A 83 13.83 -30.53 14.41
C GLN A 83 13.62 -29.02 14.19
N VAL A 84 13.23 -28.30 15.23
CA VAL A 84 13.24 -26.84 15.26
C VAL A 84 14.60 -26.39 15.80
N LEU A 85 15.45 -25.84 14.94
CA LEU A 85 16.81 -25.44 15.27
C LEU A 85 16.81 -23.97 15.70
N ASP A 86 16.77 -23.73 17.00
CA ASP A 86 16.48 -22.43 17.60
C ASP A 86 17.73 -21.70 18.08
N ASP A 87 18.10 -20.65 17.34
CA ASP A 87 19.18 -19.72 17.64
C ASP A 87 18.67 -18.40 18.26
N SER A 88 17.38 -18.29 18.58
CA SER A 88 16.71 -17.04 18.97
C SER A 88 17.13 -16.55 20.36
N ASP A 89 17.10 -15.23 20.51
CA ASP A 89 17.43 -14.50 21.74
C ASP A 89 16.29 -13.57 22.22
N ASP A 90 15.11 -13.69 21.63
CA ASP A 90 13.90 -12.93 21.97
C ASP A 90 12.71 -13.84 22.35
N GLU A 91 11.48 -13.29 22.35
CA GLU A 91 10.28 -14.03 22.75
C GLU A 91 9.98 -15.25 21.86
N THR A 92 10.63 -15.37 20.70
CA THR A 92 10.51 -16.53 19.79
C THR A 92 10.83 -17.85 20.51
N VAL A 93 11.77 -17.85 21.46
CA VAL A 93 12.16 -19.05 22.22
C VAL A 93 10.95 -19.65 22.96
N GLY A 94 10.13 -18.79 23.59
CA GLY A 94 8.94 -19.22 24.33
C GLY A 94 7.81 -19.67 23.40
N ILE A 95 7.63 -18.97 22.28
CA ILE A 95 6.64 -19.33 21.24
C ILE A 95 6.94 -20.73 20.69
N LEU A 96 8.22 -21.01 20.41
CA LEU A 96 8.70 -22.31 19.94
C LEU A 96 8.44 -23.43 20.95
N ALA A 97 8.84 -23.23 22.20
CA ALA A 97 8.68 -24.24 23.25
C ALA A 97 7.20 -24.64 23.44
N SER A 98 6.31 -23.65 23.44
CA SER A 98 4.87 -23.87 23.54
C SER A 98 4.33 -24.69 22.36
N ARG A 99 4.67 -24.27 21.12
CA ARG A 99 4.17 -24.90 19.90
C ARG A 99 4.70 -26.32 19.71
N VAL A 100 5.97 -26.56 20.03
CA VAL A 100 6.59 -27.90 20.01
C VAL A 100 5.91 -28.82 21.02
N THR A 101 5.61 -28.33 22.23
CA THR A 101 4.88 -29.11 23.25
C THR A 101 3.48 -29.50 22.78
N GLN A 102 2.76 -28.59 22.12
CA GLN A 102 1.43 -28.86 21.58
C GLN A 102 1.45 -29.99 20.54
N TRP A 103 2.40 -29.97 19.59
CA TRP A 103 2.52 -31.00 18.57
C TRP A 103 3.05 -32.33 19.08
N ARG A 104 3.93 -32.33 20.09
CA ARG A 104 4.33 -33.55 20.80
C ARG A 104 3.14 -34.26 21.45
N ARG A 105 2.22 -33.51 22.07
CA ARG A 105 0.98 -34.08 22.64
C ARG A 105 0.07 -34.72 21.60
N LYS A 106 0.16 -34.27 20.35
CA LYS A 106 -0.54 -34.87 19.19
C LYS A 106 0.19 -36.08 18.59
N GLY A 107 1.23 -36.58 19.25
CA GLY A 107 1.99 -37.76 18.81
C GLY A 107 2.99 -37.49 17.68
N VAL A 108 3.35 -36.23 17.40
CA VAL A 108 4.35 -35.89 16.39
C VAL A 108 5.73 -35.78 17.03
N GLY A 109 6.73 -36.43 16.45
CA GLY A 109 8.14 -36.41 16.89
C GLY A 109 8.85 -35.08 16.61
N VAL A 110 8.35 -33.97 17.16
CA VAL A 110 8.94 -32.63 17.00
C VAL A 110 9.81 -32.25 18.21
N THR A 111 10.97 -31.64 18.00
CA THR A 111 11.91 -31.24 19.05
C THR A 111 12.49 -29.85 18.80
N GLN A 112 12.52 -29.02 19.84
CA GLN A 112 13.29 -27.77 19.85
C GLN A 112 14.72 -28.06 20.27
N LEU A 113 15.69 -27.77 19.38
CA LEU A 113 17.12 -27.95 19.62
C LEU A 113 17.77 -26.57 19.75
N ARG A 114 18.44 -26.34 20.88
CA ARG A 114 19.21 -25.11 21.13
C ARG A 114 20.67 -25.48 21.36
N ARG A 115 21.57 -24.83 20.61
CA ARG A 115 23.02 -25.11 20.65
C ARG A 115 23.84 -24.12 21.47
N GLY A 116 23.20 -23.11 22.08
CA GLY A 116 23.83 -22.11 22.97
C GLY A 116 24.78 -21.10 22.30
N THR A 117 25.06 -21.24 21.00
CA THR A 117 25.92 -20.35 20.22
C THR A 117 25.33 -20.06 18.84
N ARG A 118 25.58 -18.88 18.29
CA ARG A 118 25.19 -18.53 16.91
C ARG A 118 26.34 -18.65 15.93
N ALA A 119 27.40 -19.36 16.31
CA ALA A 119 28.56 -19.59 15.46
C ALA A 119 28.15 -20.28 14.15
N GLY A 120 28.47 -19.64 13.03
CA GLY A 120 28.13 -20.13 11.70
C GLY A 120 26.64 -20.01 11.31
N PHE A 121 25.83 -19.31 12.10
CA PHE A 121 24.42 -18.98 11.81
C PHE A 121 23.62 -20.22 11.34
N LYS A 122 22.79 -20.09 10.29
CA LYS A 122 21.96 -21.17 9.73
C LYS A 122 22.76 -22.44 9.39
N ALA A 123 23.91 -22.30 8.73
CA ALA A 123 24.76 -23.45 8.37
C ALA A 123 25.22 -24.25 9.60
N GLY A 124 25.60 -23.55 10.68
CA GLY A 124 25.98 -24.20 11.92
C GLY A 124 24.79 -24.82 12.65
N ALA A 125 23.60 -24.21 12.58
CA ALA A 125 22.39 -24.78 13.17
C ALA A 125 22.00 -26.09 12.46
N LEU A 126 22.02 -26.10 11.12
CA LEU A 126 21.78 -27.28 10.30
C LEU A 126 22.82 -28.39 10.57
N ALA A 127 24.10 -28.04 10.68
CA ALA A 127 25.16 -28.99 11.03
C ALA A 127 24.91 -29.64 12.41
N HIS A 128 24.54 -28.84 13.42
CA HIS A 128 24.20 -29.36 14.74
C HIS A 128 22.98 -30.28 14.70
N GLY A 129 21.93 -29.93 13.95
CA GLY A 129 20.76 -30.80 13.78
C GLY A 129 21.10 -32.14 13.12
N MET A 130 22.05 -32.15 12.17
CA MET A 130 22.51 -33.38 11.51
C MET A 130 23.18 -34.37 12.47
N GLU A 131 23.77 -33.89 13.57
CA GLU A 131 24.36 -34.73 14.64
C GLU A 131 23.28 -35.40 15.50
N GLN A 132 22.05 -34.87 15.49
CA GLN A 132 20.95 -35.33 16.34
C GLN A 132 19.98 -36.28 15.62
N THR A 133 20.20 -36.60 14.35
CA THR A 133 19.33 -37.50 13.56
C THR A 133 20.14 -38.45 12.69
N GLU A 134 19.62 -39.66 12.49
CA GLU A 134 20.12 -40.64 11.51
C GLU A 134 19.17 -40.84 10.34
N ALA A 135 18.21 -39.94 10.14
CA ALA A 135 17.29 -40.03 9.00
C ALA A 135 18.06 -39.96 7.66
N PRO A 136 17.80 -40.88 6.71
CA PRO A 136 18.48 -40.88 5.41
C PRO A 136 18.13 -39.67 4.54
N PHE A 137 17.00 -39.00 4.83
CA PHE A 137 16.53 -37.82 4.10
C PHE A 137 16.24 -36.66 5.04
N ILE A 138 16.68 -35.47 4.64
CA ILE A 138 16.61 -34.23 5.44
C ILE A 138 15.84 -33.19 4.63
N ALA A 139 14.62 -32.87 5.04
CA ALA A 139 13.87 -31.75 4.47
C ALA A 139 14.20 -30.46 5.23
N ILE A 140 14.23 -29.31 4.56
CA ILE A 140 14.56 -28.03 5.19
C ILE A 140 13.51 -26.99 4.83
N PHE A 141 13.00 -26.29 5.85
CA PHE A 141 12.06 -25.18 5.69
C PHE A 141 12.47 -23.97 6.52
N ASP A 142 12.62 -22.83 5.86
CA ASP A 142 12.75 -21.54 6.52
C ASP A 142 11.42 -21.11 7.18
N ALA A 143 11.50 -20.26 8.21
CA ALA A 143 10.37 -19.93 9.07
C ALA A 143 9.19 -19.22 8.38
N ASP A 144 9.43 -18.66 7.19
CA ASP A 144 8.45 -17.93 6.38
C ASP A 144 7.76 -18.80 5.32
N PHE A 145 8.07 -20.09 5.22
CA PHE A 145 7.49 -21.02 4.24
C PHE A 145 6.33 -21.83 4.80
N VAL A 146 5.42 -22.21 3.91
CA VAL A 146 4.24 -23.02 4.22
C VAL A 146 4.18 -24.23 3.27
N PRO A 147 4.79 -25.38 3.61
CA PRO A 147 4.69 -26.57 2.78
C PRO A 147 3.26 -27.13 2.70
N PRO A 148 2.85 -27.67 1.53
CA PRO A 148 1.60 -28.41 1.43
C PRO A 148 1.73 -29.80 2.10
N GLN A 149 0.60 -30.39 2.49
CA GLN A 149 0.59 -31.65 3.23
C GLN A 149 1.19 -32.82 2.43
N ASP A 150 1.06 -32.80 1.10
CA ASP A 150 1.57 -33.82 0.18
C ASP A 150 3.07 -33.64 -0.19
N PHE A 151 3.79 -32.71 0.47
CA PHE A 151 5.16 -32.35 0.12
C PHE A 151 6.11 -33.56 0.07
N LEU A 152 6.14 -34.40 1.12
CA LEU A 152 7.03 -35.57 1.17
C LEU A 152 6.62 -36.65 0.16
N ARG A 153 5.32 -36.86 -0.03
CA ARG A 153 4.76 -37.79 -1.03
C ARG A 153 5.26 -37.50 -2.43
N ARG A 154 5.41 -36.21 -2.77
CA ARG A 154 5.82 -35.74 -4.10
C ARG A 154 7.33 -35.56 -4.26
N THR A 155 8.08 -35.46 -3.18
CA THR A 155 9.54 -35.23 -3.22
C THR A 155 10.36 -36.50 -3.04
N ILE A 156 9.96 -37.39 -2.15
CA ILE A 156 10.79 -38.55 -1.78
C ILE A 156 10.93 -39.54 -2.95
N GLY A 157 9.95 -39.65 -3.85
CA GLY A 157 10.04 -40.49 -5.05
C GLY A 157 11.16 -40.09 -6.01
N ALA A 158 11.69 -38.86 -5.94
CA ALA A 158 12.85 -38.46 -6.73
C ALA A 158 14.14 -39.19 -6.33
N PHE A 159 14.19 -39.77 -5.12
CA PHE A 159 15.37 -40.45 -4.58
C PHE A 159 15.41 -41.94 -4.91
N ASP A 160 14.44 -42.46 -5.67
CA ASP A 160 14.52 -43.79 -6.30
C ASP A 160 15.74 -43.87 -7.23
N ASP A 161 16.14 -42.74 -7.83
CA ASP A 161 17.46 -42.62 -8.47
C ASP A 161 18.54 -42.38 -7.38
N PRO A 162 19.45 -43.35 -7.16
CA PRO A 162 20.49 -43.24 -6.13
C PRO A 162 21.50 -42.11 -6.42
N SER A 163 21.56 -41.60 -7.65
CA SER A 163 22.44 -40.47 -8.02
C SER A 163 21.89 -39.10 -7.61
N ILE A 164 20.61 -39.02 -7.21
CA ILE A 164 20.00 -37.76 -6.74
C ILE A 164 20.45 -37.46 -5.31
N GLY A 165 21.14 -36.32 -5.16
CA GLY A 165 21.59 -35.79 -3.87
C GLY A 165 20.57 -34.89 -3.19
N PHE A 166 19.78 -34.14 -3.97
CA PHE A 166 18.69 -33.32 -3.44
C PHE A 166 17.53 -33.15 -4.44
N ALA A 167 16.35 -32.88 -3.90
CA ALA A 167 15.13 -32.54 -4.63
C ALA A 167 14.61 -31.18 -4.17
N GLN A 168 14.37 -30.26 -5.11
CA GLN A 168 13.92 -28.89 -4.83
C GLN A 168 12.49 -28.68 -5.37
N ALA A 169 11.60 -28.16 -4.52
CA ALA A 169 10.28 -27.70 -4.93
C ALA A 169 10.30 -26.22 -5.34
N ARG A 170 9.27 -25.78 -6.06
CA ARG A 170 9.12 -24.39 -6.49
C ARG A 170 8.62 -23.49 -5.37
N TRP A 171 9.17 -22.28 -5.27
CA TRP A 171 8.61 -21.26 -4.37
C TRP A 171 7.32 -20.66 -4.92
N GLY A 172 6.33 -20.47 -4.04
CA GLY A 172 5.15 -19.64 -4.26
C GLY A 172 5.20 -18.40 -3.38
N HIS A 173 4.18 -17.55 -3.44
CA HIS A 173 4.18 -16.25 -2.76
C HIS A 173 2.87 -16.03 -2.03
N LEU A 174 2.90 -15.79 -0.71
CA LEU A 174 1.73 -15.53 0.12
C LEU A 174 1.18 -14.12 -0.09
N ASP A 175 2.06 -13.13 -0.27
CA ASP A 175 1.76 -11.70 -0.27
C ASP A 175 2.06 -11.02 -1.63
N GLU A 176 2.04 -11.79 -2.73
CA GLU A 176 2.19 -11.24 -4.09
C GLU A 176 1.19 -10.11 -4.38
N GLY A 177 -0.03 -10.22 -3.83
CA GLY A 177 -1.10 -9.22 -4.00
C GLY A 177 -1.01 -8.00 -3.07
N TYR A 178 -0.02 -7.94 -2.17
CA TYR A 178 0.08 -6.87 -1.17
C TYR A 178 0.42 -5.51 -1.79
N SER A 179 1.42 -5.46 -2.68
CA SER A 179 1.87 -4.23 -3.32
C SER A 179 2.46 -4.49 -4.71
N LEU A 180 2.66 -3.43 -5.51
CA LEU A 180 3.42 -3.56 -6.75
C LEU A 180 4.85 -4.07 -6.49
N PHE A 181 5.44 -3.70 -5.36
CA PHE A 181 6.80 -4.11 -5.00
C PHE A 181 6.90 -5.62 -4.73
N THR A 182 6.00 -6.19 -3.93
CA THR A 182 5.95 -7.65 -3.69
C THR A 182 5.61 -8.41 -4.98
N ARG A 183 4.75 -7.86 -5.84
CA ARG A 183 4.49 -8.42 -7.17
C ARG A 183 5.73 -8.47 -8.08
N LEU A 184 6.57 -7.42 -8.08
CA LEU A 184 7.81 -7.42 -8.86
C LEU A 184 8.85 -8.41 -8.33
N GLN A 185 8.91 -8.60 -7.00
CA GLN A 185 9.74 -9.63 -6.38
C GLN A 185 9.26 -11.04 -6.78
N ALA A 186 7.96 -11.29 -6.69
CA ALA A 186 7.35 -12.56 -7.13
C ALA A 186 7.70 -12.89 -8.58
N MET A 187 7.62 -11.92 -9.50
CA MET A 187 8.02 -12.12 -10.91
C MET A 187 9.50 -12.47 -11.06
N ALA A 188 10.38 -11.84 -10.27
CA ALA A 188 11.82 -12.12 -10.30
C ALA A 188 12.12 -13.56 -9.86
N ILE A 189 11.47 -14.02 -8.80
CA ILE A 189 11.61 -15.38 -8.27
C ILE A 189 10.95 -16.40 -9.22
N ASP A 190 9.77 -16.11 -9.77
CA ASP A 190 9.10 -16.96 -10.75
C ASP A 190 10.00 -17.22 -11.97
N PHE A 191 10.76 -16.22 -12.44
CA PHE A 191 11.73 -16.41 -13.51
C PHE A 191 12.86 -17.37 -13.13
N HIS A 192 13.42 -17.21 -11.92
CA HIS A 192 14.46 -18.11 -11.42
C HIS A 192 13.98 -19.57 -11.42
N PHE A 193 12.79 -19.84 -10.88
CA PHE A 193 12.27 -21.19 -10.74
C PHE A 193 11.72 -21.79 -12.05
N LEU A 194 10.82 -21.06 -12.75
CA LEU A 194 10.10 -21.58 -13.92
C LEU A 194 10.91 -21.51 -15.22
N VAL A 195 12.01 -20.75 -15.25
CA VAL A 195 12.88 -20.65 -16.44
C VAL A 195 14.26 -21.17 -16.13
N GLU A 196 15.00 -20.57 -15.20
CA GLU A 196 16.40 -20.93 -15.00
C GLU A 196 16.55 -22.33 -14.41
N GLN A 197 15.92 -22.60 -13.27
CA GLN A 197 16.07 -23.85 -12.54
C GLN A 197 15.42 -25.02 -13.29
N ALA A 198 14.25 -24.80 -13.87
CA ALA A 198 13.59 -25.76 -14.76
C ALA A 198 14.51 -26.22 -15.91
N VAL A 199 15.11 -25.28 -16.65
CA VAL A 199 16.00 -25.61 -17.77
C VAL A 199 17.31 -26.23 -17.29
N ARG A 200 17.88 -25.74 -16.18
CA ARG A 200 19.13 -26.30 -15.64
C ARG A 200 18.96 -27.75 -15.22
N SER A 201 17.92 -28.06 -14.45
CA SER A 201 17.63 -29.43 -14.03
C SER A 201 17.37 -30.35 -15.24
N ALA A 202 16.48 -29.95 -16.16
CA ALA A 202 16.12 -30.75 -17.33
C ALA A 202 17.30 -31.00 -18.31
N ARG A 203 18.36 -30.19 -18.25
CA ARG A 203 19.54 -30.31 -19.13
C ARG A 203 20.76 -30.90 -18.43
N GLY A 204 20.65 -31.22 -17.14
CA GLY A 204 21.77 -31.70 -16.33
C GLY A 204 22.86 -30.64 -16.15
N TYR A 205 22.48 -29.36 -16.10
CA TYR A 205 23.36 -28.29 -15.65
C TYR A 205 23.32 -28.18 -14.14
N PHE A 206 24.35 -27.58 -13.55
CA PHE A 206 24.37 -27.40 -12.10
C PHE A 206 23.22 -26.50 -11.64
N THR A 207 22.47 -26.98 -10.67
CA THR A 207 21.37 -26.27 -9.99
C THR A 207 21.76 -25.95 -8.55
N ASN A 208 21.03 -25.04 -7.94
CA ASN A 208 21.11 -24.72 -6.53
C ASN A 208 19.91 -25.35 -5.80
N PHE A 209 20.17 -25.94 -4.64
CA PHE A 209 19.21 -25.96 -3.54
C PHE A 209 19.11 -24.52 -3.02
N THR A 210 17.90 -24.00 -2.88
CA THR A 210 17.67 -22.59 -2.52
C THR A 210 17.54 -22.37 -1.01
N GLY A 211 18.07 -23.31 -0.21
CA GLY A 211 18.16 -23.19 1.24
C GLY A 211 16.91 -23.63 2.01
N THR A 212 15.81 -23.94 1.32
CA THR A 212 14.49 -24.27 1.88
C THR A 212 13.63 -24.96 0.81
N ALA A 213 12.46 -25.48 1.19
CA ALA A 213 11.48 -26.07 0.29
C ALA A 213 12.03 -27.24 -0.54
N GLY A 214 12.87 -28.08 0.07
CA GLY A 214 13.38 -29.26 -0.59
C GLY A 214 13.98 -30.27 0.39
N VAL A 215 14.39 -31.40 -0.16
CA VAL A 215 14.90 -32.56 0.57
C VAL A 215 16.31 -32.87 0.11
N TRP A 216 17.18 -33.26 1.04
CA TRP A 216 18.52 -33.74 0.80
C TRP A 216 18.66 -35.21 1.20
N ARG A 217 19.47 -35.95 0.45
CA ARG A 217 19.99 -37.24 0.89
C ARG A 217 21.14 -37.00 1.88
N ARG A 218 21.07 -37.58 3.08
CA ARG A 218 22.08 -37.44 4.16
C ARG A 218 23.48 -37.78 3.67
N THR A 219 23.63 -38.88 2.93
CA THR A 219 24.93 -39.31 2.39
C THR A 219 25.52 -38.31 1.39
N ALA A 220 24.69 -37.61 0.62
CA ALA A 220 25.15 -36.56 -0.29
C ALA A 220 25.67 -35.33 0.48
N ILE A 221 25.02 -34.95 1.59
CA ILE A 221 25.52 -33.89 2.48
C ILE A 221 26.89 -34.28 3.05
N GLN A 222 27.01 -35.51 3.58
CA GLN A 222 28.23 -36.01 4.20
C GLN A 222 29.38 -36.14 3.20
N ASP A 223 29.14 -36.77 2.05
CA ASP A 223 30.14 -36.90 0.98
C ASP A 223 30.58 -35.52 0.45
N ALA A 224 29.64 -34.56 0.37
CA ALA A 224 29.96 -33.19 -0.01
C ALA A 224 30.88 -32.46 1.00
N GLY A 225 31.01 -32.96 2.23
CA GLY A 225 31.79 -32.37 3.33
C GLY A 225 30.96 -31.53 4.30
N GLY A 226 29.64 -31.75 4.36
CA GLY A 226 28.73 -31.12 5.32
C GLY A 226 28.34 -29.66 5.00
N TRP A 227 27.53 -29.09 5.89
CA TRP A 227 27.17 -27.67 5.89
C TRP A 227 28.39 -26.80 6.24
N SER A 228 28.59 -25.73 5.48
CA SER A 228 29.77 -24.87 5.61
C SER A 228 29.35 -23.43 5.90
N ALA A 229 29.78 -22.91 7.05
CA ALA A 229 29.57 -21.50 7.42
C ALA A 229 30.56 -20.53 6.75
N ARG A 230 31.38 -21.02 5.80
CA ARG A 230 32.39 -20.18 5.15
C ARG A 230 31.74 -19.18 4.17
N THR A 231 30.54 -19.44 3.66
CA THR A 231 29.74 -18.56 2.80
C THR A 231 28.47 -18.13 3.56
N LEU A 232 27.87 -17.01 3.18
CA LEU A 232 26.52 -16.62 3.63
C LEU A 232 25.38 -17.31 2.86
N THR A 233 25.72 -18.11 1.86
CA THR A 233 24.83 -18.96 1.04
C THR A 233 25.36 -20.39 1.12
N GLU A 234 25.17 -21.02 2.26
CA GLU A 234 25.63 -22.37 2.56
C GLU A 234 25.00 -23.43 1.65
N ASP A 235 23.79 -23.14 1.19
CA ASP A 235 22.94 -23.91 0.28
C ASP A 235 23.53 -24.01 -1.13
N LEU A 236 23.90 -22.87 -1.74
CA LEU A 236 24.55 -22.82 -3.04
C LEU A 236 25.92 -23.50 -3.00
N ASP A 237 26.68 -23.26 -1.93
CA ASP A 237 28.00 -23.87 -1.73
C ASP A 237 27.92 -25.40 -1.65
N LEU A 238 27.01 -25.93 -0.83
CA LEU A 238 26.78 -27.37 -0.70
C LEU A 238 26.29 -28.01 -2.01
N SER A 239 25.35 -27.35 -2.69
CA SER A 239 24.81 -27.80 -3.98
C SER A 239 25.88 -28.03 -5.03
N TYR A 240 26.83 -27.09 -5.14
CA TYR A 240 27.92 -27.19 -6.11
C TYR A 240 28.98 -28.20 -5.69
N ARG A 241 29.32 -28.28 -4.39
CA ARG A 241 30.25 -29.31 -3.89
C ARG A 241 29.72 -30.72 -4.13
N ALA A 242 28.42 -30.95 -3.89
CA ALA A 242 27.79 -32.24 -4.16
C ALA A 242 27.82 -32.57 -5.67
N GLN A 243 27.43 -31.63 -6.53
CA GLN A 243 27.43 -31.87 -7.98
C GLN A 243 28.83 -32.03 -8.58
N LEU A 244 29.86 -31.39 -8.00
CA LEU A 244 31.26 -31.63 -8.37
C LEU A 244 31.72 -33.05 -8.03
N ARG A 245 31.10 -33.71 -7.04
CA ARG A 245 31.31 -35.12 -6.71
C ARG A 245 30.42 -36.08 -7.50
N GLY A 246 29.59 -35.57 -8.41
CA GLY A 246 28.77 -36.39 -9.31
C GLY A 246 27.32 -36.60 -8.86
N TRP A 247 26.92 -36.05 -7.71
CA TRP A 247 25.51 -36.02 -7.31
C TRP A 247 24.68 -35.18 -8.28
N LYS A 248 23.44 -35.59 -8.51
CA LYS A 248 22.48 -34.87 -9.36
C LYS A 248 21.39 -34.21 -8.51
N ALA A 249 20.66 -33.29 -9.13
CA ALA A 249 19.56 -32.58 -8.51
C ALA A 249 18.25 -32.85 -9.25
N ALA A 250 17.19 -33.11 -8.48
CA ALA A 250 15.82 -33.12 -8.98
C ALA A 250 15.15 -31.76 -8.73
N TYR A 251 14.39 -31.28 -9.71
CA TYR A 251 13.55 -30.10 -9.56
C TYR A 251 12.10 -30.47 -9.87
N ILE A 252 11.19 -30.17 -8.93
CA ILE A 252 9.77 -30.52 -9.00
C ILE A 252 8.99 -29.22 -9.17
N GLU A 253 8.77 -28.85 -10.43
CA GLU A 253 8.21 -27.54 -10.83
C GLU A 253 6.75 -27.34 -10.38
N ASP A 254 5.98 -28.43 -10.34
CA ASP A 254 4.55 -28.48 -10.04
C ASP A 254 4.26 -28.51 -8.53
N LEU A 255 5.26 -28.74 -7.68
CA LEU A 255 5.13 -28.68 -6.23
C LEU A 255 5.48 -27.28 -5.74
N VAL A 256 4.48 -26.58 -5.18
CA VAL A 256 4.60 -25.18 -4.78
C VAL A 256 4.64 -25.07 -3.26
N VAL A 257 5.64 -24.34 -2.75
CA VAL A 257 5.77 -24.01 -1.33
C VAL A 257 5.73 -22.49 -1.18
N PRO A 258 4.58 -21.90 -0.77
CA PRO A 258 4.46 -20.46 -0.59
C PRO A 258 5.40 -19.88 0.48
N GLU A 259 6.00 -18.73 0.18
CA GLU A 259 6.83 -17.91 1.08
C GLU A 259 6.22 -16.52 1.31
N GLU A 260 6.65 -15.83 2.36
CA GLU A 260 6.33 -14.42 2.58
C GLU A 260 7.44 -13.51 2.04
N LEU A 261 7.08 -12.58 1.15
CA LEU A 261 8.00 -11.63 0.56
C LEU A 261 8.27 -10.43 1.50
N PRO A 262 9.45 -9.78 1.39
CA PRO A 262 9.70 -8.52 2.06
C PRO A 262 8.77 -7.40 1.58
N VAL A 263 7.94 -6.86 2.49
CA VAL A 263 7.03 -5.74 2.20
C VAL A 263 7.72 -4.37 2.19
N SER A 264 8.95 -4.26 2.70
CA SER A 264 9.73 -3.02 2.74
C SER A 264 10.98 -3.10 1.89
N ILE A 265 11.34 -1.96 1.26
CA ILE A 265 12.57 -1.85 0.45
C ILE A 265 13.80 -2.16 1.31
N ASP A 266 13.83 -1.70 2.55
CA ASP A 266 14.95 -1.92 3.47
C ASP A 266 15.16 -3.41 3.82
N ALA A 267 14.06 -4.15 4.09
CA ALA A 267 14.12 -5.60 4.30
C ALA A 267 14.58 -6.34 3.04
N TYR A 268 14.07 -5.96 1.87
CA TYR A 268 14.51 -6.49 0.58
C TYR A 268 16.00 -6.21 0.32
N ARG A 269 16.48 -4.99 0.62
CA ARG A 269 17.89 -4.60 0.45
C ARG A 269 18.83 -5.46 1.28
N ARG A 270 18.47 -5.73 2.55
CA ARG A 270 19.22 -6.65 3.42
C ARG A 270 19.28 -8.05 2.85
N GLN A 271 18.14 -8.58 2.39
CA GLN A 271 18.05 -9.91 1.80
C GLN A 271 18.97 -10.02 0.57
N GLN A 272 18.84 -9.10 -0.39
CA GLN A 272 19.68 -9.08 -1.59
C GLN A 272 21.17 -8.85 -1.29
N SER A 273 21.50 -8.02 -0.29
CA SER A 273 22.90 -7.81 0.12
C SER A 273 23.54 -9.11 0.62
N ARG A 274 22.78 -9.89 1.42
CA ARG A 274 23.21 -11.18 1.94
C ARG A 274 23.37 -12.21 0.82
N TRP A 275 22.36 -12.37 -0.04
CA TRP A 275 22.42 -13.30 -1.17
C TRP A 275 23.56 -12.98 -2.14
N ALA A 276 23.76 -11.70 -2.47
CA ALA A 276 24.87 -11.26 -3.32
C ALA A 276 26.24 -11.56 -2.67
N THR A 277 26.40 -11.23 -1.38
CA THR A 277 27.67 -11.47 -0.66
C THR A 277 28.00 -12.95 -0.64
N GLY A 278 27.04 -13.82 -0.28
CA GLY A 278 27.25 -15.26 -0.25
C GLY A 278 27.49 -15.85 -1.64
N SER A 279 26.79 -15.38 -2.67
CA SER A 279 26.99 -15.83 -4.06
C SER A 279 28.39 -15.50 -4.56
N PHE A 280 28.92 -14.29 -4.29
CA PHE A 280 30.30 -13.94 -4.64
C PHE A 280 31.31 -14.78 -3.86
N GLN A 281 31.10 -15.01 -2.56
CA GLN A 281 31.97 -15.90 -1.76
C GLN A 281 31.98 -17.33 -2.33
N SER A 282 30.82 -17.83 -2.76
CA SER A 282 30.68 -19.13 -3.43
C SER A 282 31.41 -19.14 -4.77
N ALA A 283 31.25 -18.09 -5.59
CA ALA A 283 31.93 -17.95 -6.87
C ALA A 283 33.45 -17.94 -6.72
N PHE A 284 34.00 -17.16 -5.80
CA PHE A 284 35.45 -17.08 -5.56
C PHE A 284 36.07 -18.42 -5.17
N ARG A 285 35.30 -19.32 -4.56
CA ARG A 285 35.77 -20.64 -4.15
C ARG A 285 35.52 -21.73 -5.18
N LEU A 286 34.37 -21.69 -5.84
CA LEU A 286 33.86 -22.81 -6.64
C LEU A 286 34.11 -22.63 -8.14
N LEU A 287 34.37 -21.41 -8.62
CA LEU A 287 34.59 -21.16 -10.04
C LEU A 287 35.79 -21.93 -10.60
N VAL A 288 36.93 -21.90 -9.90
CA VAL A 288 38.14 -22.64 -10.32
C VAL A 288 37.91 -24.16 -10.28
N PRO A 289 37.38 -24.76 -9.20
CA PRO A 289 36.97 -26.17 -9.19
C PRO A 289 36.04 -26.56 -10.34
N VAL A 290 35.02 -25.75 -10.64
CA VAL A 290 34.10 -25.98 -11.76
C VAL A 290 34.85 -26.00 -13.09
N LEU A 291 35.72 -25.02 -13.35
CA LEU A 291 36.49 -24.93 -14.59
C LEU A 291 37.47 -26.10 -14.75
N ARG A 292 38.08 -26.56 -13.65
CA ARG A 292 39.01 -27.70 -13.62
C ARG A 292 38.32 -29.07 -13.61
N SER A 293 37.01 -29.13 -13.34
CA SER A 293 36.28 -30.40 -13.29
C SER A 293 36.25 -31.13 -14.64
N ARG A 294 35.94 -32.43 -14.65
CA ARG A 294 35.79 -33.24 -15.87
C ARG A 294 34.42 -33.07 -16.56
N ASN A 295 33.62 -32.09 -16.12
CA ASN A 295 32.29 -31.82 -16.69
C ASN A 295 32.34 -31.28 -18.12
N ARG A 296 31.23 -31.42 -18.86
CA ARG A 296 31.06 -30.88 -20.22
C ARG A 296 31.21 -29.36 -20.23
N ALA A 297 31.76 -28.78 -21.32
CA ALA A 297 31.98 -27.34 -21.45
C ALA A 297 30.71 -26.50 -21.23
N ALA A 298 29.56 -26.97 -21.72
CA ALA A 298 28.27 -26.32 -21.50
C ALA A 298 27.88 -26.26 -20.00
N VAL A 299 28.15 -27.33 -19.24
CA VAL A 299 27.91 -27.36 -17.78
C VAL A 299 28.82 -26.35 -17.08
N LYS A 300 30.10 -26.32 -17.45
CA LYS A 300 31.08 -25.36 -16.91
C LYS A 300 30.62 -23.92 -17.15
N LEU A 301 30.26 -23.58 -18.40
CA LEU A 301 29.77 -22.25 -18.76
C LEU A 301 28.51 -21.87 -17.96
N GLN A 302 27.51 -22.75 -17.92
CA GLN A 302 26.26 -22.50 -17.20
C GLN A 302 26.46 -22.34 -15.69
N ALA A 303 27.38 -23.11 -15.11
CA ALA A 303 27.77 -23.03 -13.71
C ALA A 303 28.53 -21.72 -13.42
N SER A 304 29.47 -21.33 -14.29
CA SER A 304 30.20 -20.06 -14.16
C SER A 304 29.28 -18.84 -14.26
N VAL A 305 28.36 -18.83 -15.23
CA VAL A 305 27.38 -17.74 -15.40
C VAL A 305 26.45 -17.66 -14.18
N HIS A 306 26.01 -18.81 -13.64
CA HIS A 306 25.17 -18.83 -12.44
C HIS A 306 25.90 -18.27 -11.21
N LEU A 307 27.12 -18.74 -10.94
CA LEU A 307 27.92 -18.27 -9.80
C LEU A 307 28.21 -16.76 -9.90
N LEU A 308 28.35 -16.24 -11.11
CA LEU A 308 28.64 -14.82 -11.37
C LEU A 308 27.39 -13.97 -11.65
N ALA A 309 26.17 -14.50 -11.50
CA ALA A 309 24.94 -13.77 -11.86
C ALA A 309 24.81 -12.40 -11.15
N TYR A 310 25.23 -12.30 -9.89
CA TYR A 310 25.23 -11.04 -9.14
C TYR A 310 26.26 -10.01 -9.65
N ALA A 311 27.18 -10.37 -10.54
CA ALA A 311 28.13 -9.44 -11.17
C ALA A 311 27.46 -8.48 -12.16
N VAL A 312 26.23 -8.77 -12.61
CA VAL A 312 25.45 -7.88 -13.49
C VAL A 312 25.29 -6.49 -12.87
N GLY A 313 24.98 -6.39 -11.57
CA GLY A 313 24.82 -5.12 -10.86
C GLY A 313 26.10 -4.26 -10.89
N PRO A 314 27.26 -4.75 -10.41
CA PRO A 314 28.54 -4.05 -10.50
C PRO A 314 28.93 -3.65 -11.93
N LEU A 315 28.71 -4.51 -12.93
CA LEU A 315 29.01 -4.20 -14.33
C LEU A 315 28.14 -3.03 -14.84
N MET A 316 26.84 -3.02 -14.54
CA MET A 316 25.94 -1.92 -14.87
C MET A 316 26.36 -0.61 -14.20
N LEU A 317 26.80 -0.66 -12.94
CA LEU A 317 27.28 0.53 -12.22
C LEU A 317 28.56 1.08 -12.86
N LEU A 318 29.51 0.23 -13.23
CA LEU A 318 30.73 0.64 -13.93
C LEU A 318 30.43 1.31 -15.27
N GLN A 319 29.48 0.78 -16.05
CA GLN A 319 28.99 1.45 -17.27
C GLN A 319 28.44 2.84 -16.96
N LEU A 320 27.62 2.95 -15.91
CA LEU A 320 27.02 4.21 -15.50
C LEU A 320 28.07 5.28 -15.18
N MET A 321 29.12 4.90 -14.44
CA MET A 321 30.21 5.81 -14.07
C MET A 321 31.04 6.29 -15.28
N CYS A 322 30.98 5.59 -16.42
CA CYS A 322 31.68 6.00 -17.65
C CYS A 322 30.96 7.14 -18.40
N TYR A 323 29.65 7.33 -18.24
CA TYR A 323 28.89 8.32 -19.02
C TYR A 323 29.24 9.80 -18.70
N PRO A 324 29.37 10.25 -17.43
CA PRO A 324 29.70 11.64 -17.15
C PRO A 324 31.05 12.09 -17.75
N PRO A 325 32.15 11.32 -17.64
CA PRO A 325 33.41 11.66 -18.30
C PRO A 325 33.28 11.76 -19.83
N LEU A 326 32.50 10.89 -20.47
CA LEU A 326 32.25 10.93 -21.92
C LEU A 326 31.46 12.18 -22.33
N LEU A 327 30.46 12.58 -21.54
CA LEU A 327 29.67 13.79 -21.77
C LEU A 327 30.49 15.08 -21.55
N LEU A 328 31.33 15.11 -20.52
CA LEU A 328 32.16 16.28 -20.17
C LEU A 328 33.29 16.53 -21.18
N THR A 329 33.86 15.46 -21.73
CA THR A 329 34.96 15.57 -22.71
C THR A 329 34.49 16.00 -24.11
N GLY A 330 33.17 16.15 -24.34
CA GLY A 330 32.62 16.55 -25.64
C GLY A 330 32.99 15.59 -26.76
N ALA A 331 33.34 14.36 -26.40
CA ALA A 331 33.88 13.32 -27.24
C ALA A 331 32.94 13.01 -28.42
N ARG A 332 33.22 13.61 -29.58
CA ARG A 332 32.65 13.21 -30.88
C ARG A 332 33.41 11.99 -31.39
N PHE A 333 33.29 10.86 -30.72
CA PHE A 333 33.81 9.61 -31.28
C PHE A 333 32.77 9.05 -32.24
N GLY A 334 33.12 9.02 -33.53
CA GLY A 334 32.39 8.18 -34.47
C GLY A 334 32.47 6.76 -33.96
N ILE A 335 31.32 6.18 -33.60
CA ILE A 335 31.23 4.74 -33.37
C ILE A 335 31.78 4.09 -34.64
N PRO A 336 32.88 3.31 -34.58
CA PRO A 336 33.39 2.64 -35.77
C PRO A 336 32.22 1.90 -36.41
N GLY A 337 31.96 2.07 -37.71
CA GLY A 337 30.69 1.65 -38.34
C GLY A 337 30.24 0.23 -37.98
N ARG A 338 31.20 -0.69 -37.79
CA ARG A 338 30.95 -2.07 -37.37
C ARG A 338 30.35 -2.22 -35.96
N LEU A 339 30.64 -1.33 -35.01
CA LEU A 339 30.07 -1.32 -33.65
C LEU A 339 28.63 -0.80 -33.63
N ALA A 340 28.27 0.11 -34.55
CA ALA A 340 26.87 0.54 -34.73
C ALA A 340 26.00 -0.63 -35.22
N ASP A 341 26.55 -1.53 -36.06
CA ASP A 341 25.86 -2.73 -36.53
C ASP A 341 25.58 -3.76 -35.40
N PHE A 342 26.43 -3.80 -34.36
CA PHE A 342 26.25 -4.68 -33.19
C PHE A 342 25.31 -4.13 -32.11
N SER A 343 24.99 -2.82 -32.14
CA SER A 343 24.08 -2.18 -31.17
C SER A 343 22.70 -2.84 -31.13
N MET A 344 22.21 -3.32 -32.29
CA MET A 344 20.94 -4.05 -32.43
C MET A 344 20.93 -5.36 -31.61
N VAL A 345 21.99 -6.15 -31.75
CA VAL A 345 22.13 -7.45 -31.07
C VAL A 345 22.27 -7.24 -29.55
N LEU A 346 22.97 -6.18 -29.14
CA LEU A 346 23.09 -5.75 -27.74
C LEU A 346 21.74 -5.35 -27.13
N VAL A 347 20.93 -4.54 -27.83
CA VAL A 347 19.60 -4.11 -27.33
C VAL A 347 18.62 -5.28 -27.25
N LEU A 348 18.57 -6.13 -28.28
CA LEU A 348 17.69 -7.31 -28.27
C LEU A 348 18.04 -8.28 -27.13
N VAL A 349 19.33 -8.45 -26.86
CA VAL A 349 19.80 -9.28 -25.75
C VAL A 349 19.59 -8.62 -24.38
N ALA A 350 19.65 -7.29 -24.28
CA ALA A 350 19.32 -6.56 -23.05
C ALA A 350 17.84 -6.68 -22.65
N VAL A 351 16.94 -6.86 -23.62
CA VAL A 351 15.49 -7.08 -23.37
C VAL A 351 15.18 -8.55 -23.05
N SER A 352 16.14 -9.47 -23.21
CA SER A 352 15.91 -10.91 -22.97
C SER A 352 15.32 -11.29 -21.60
N PRO A 353 15.69 -10.66 -20.45
CA PRO A 353 15.08 -11.00 -19.17
C PRO A 353 13.58 -10.68 -19.16
N TRP A 354 13.15 -9.64 -19.89
CA TRP A 354 11.75 -9.25 -20.00
C TRP A 354 10.88 -10.33 -20.64
N PHE A 355 11.39 -10.93 -21.73
CA PHE A 355 10.76 -12.11 -22.32
C PHE A 355 10.75 -13.28 -21.36
N GLY A 356 11.84 -13.47 -20.61
CA GLY A 356 11.94 -14.46 -19.53
C GLY A 356 10.81 -14.36 -18.51
N PHE A 357 10.52 -13.17 -18.00
CA PHE A 357 9.43 -12.94 -17.05
C PHE A 357 8.06 -13.26 -17.65
N MET A 358 7.81 -12.89 -18.91
CA MET A 358 6.57 -13.24 -19.61
C MET A 358 6.42 -14.75 -19.76
N VAL A 359 7.49 -15.45 -20.14
CA VAL A 359 7.52 -16.92 -20.23
C VAL A 359 7.24 -17.55 -18.86
N ALA A 360 7.87 -17.04 -17.79
CA ALA A 360 7.61 -17.52 -16.43
C ALA A 360 6.12 -17.37 -16.06
N GLN A 361 5.49 -16.23 -16.34
CA GLN A 361 4.05 -16.05 -16.07
C GLN A 361 3.18 -16.99 -16.90
N THR A 362 3.53 -17.25 -18.17
CA THR A 362 2.80 -18.24 -18.99
C THR A 362 2.95 -19.66 -18.45
N ARG A 363 4.15 -20.07 -18.03
CA ARG A 363 4.40 -21.39 -17.40
C ARG A 363 3.68 -21.53 -16.06
N ARG A 364 3.44 -20.43 -15.35
CA ARG A 364 2.62 -20.39 -14.14
C ARG A 364 1.12 -20.55 -14.40
N GLY A 365 0.68 -20.55 -15.67
CA GLY A 365 -0.73 -20.63 -16.06
C GLY A 365 -1.45 -19.28 -16.18
N ARG A 366 -0.71 -18.17 -16.24
CA ARG A 366 -1.26 -16.81 -16.42
C ARG A 366 -1.06 -16.30 -17.84
N GLY A 367 -1.86 -15.32 -18.27
CA GLY A 367 -1.66 -14.65 -19.56
C GLY A 367 -0.29 -13.97 -19.64
N TRP A 368 0.36 -14.00 -20.80
CA TRP A 368 1.71 -13.44 -21.01
C TRP A 368 1.81 -11.95 -20.65
N TRP A 369 0.71 -11.19 -20.82
CA TRP A 369 0.64 -9.76 -20.48
C TRP A 369 0.77 -9.49 -18.97
N MET A 370 0.51 -10.48 -18.11
CA MET A 370 0.72 -10.35 -16.67
C MET A 370 2.20 -10.16 -16.31
N GLY A 371 3.12 -10.53 -17.22
CA GLY A 371 4.55 -10.26 -17.12
C GLY A 371 4.97 -8.86 -17.61
N LEU A 372 4.12 -8.07 -18.27
CA LEU A 372 4.50 -6.72 -18.76
C LEU A 372 5.07 -5.80 -17.66
N PRO A 373 4.51 -5.76 -16.42
CA PRO A 373 5.06 -4.94 -15.34
C PRO A 373 6.52 -5.25 -14.99
N SER A 374 7.04 -6.44 -15.34
CA SER A 374 8.42 -6.84 -15.05
C SER A 374 9.49 -6.00 -15.75
N LEU A 375 9.12 -5.10 -16.67
CA LEU A 375 10.03 -4.03 -17.12
C LEU A 375 10.58 -3.23 -15.92
N LEU A 376 9.77 -3.06 -14.88
CA LEU A 376 10.15 -2.40 -13.63
C LEU A 376 11.09 -3.25 -12.77
N CYS A 377 11.20 -4.58 -12.98
CA CYS A 377 12.21 -5.39 -12.30
C CYS A 377 13.63 -4.96 -12.68
N GLN A 378 13.85 -4.45 -13.91
CA GLN A 378 15.13 -3.89 -14.32
C GLN A 378 15.46 -2.59 -13.58
N VAL A 379 14.44 -1.76 -13.31
CA VAL A 379 14.56 -0.53 -12.50
C VAL A 379 14.98 -0.89 -11.08
N VAL A 380 14.28 -1.85 -10.45
CA VAL A 380 14.63 -2.35 -9.10
C VAL A 380 16.04 -2.94 -9.10
N GLY A 381 16.37 -3.82 -10.06
CA GLY A 381 17.70 -4.44 -10.17
C GLY A 381 18.83 -3.41 -10.37
N ALA A 382 18.62 -2.40 -11.23
CA ALA A 382 19.57 -1.31 -11.42
C ALA A 382 19.74 -0.47 -10.14
N GLY A 383 18.64 -0.18 -9.42
CA GLY A 383 18.69 0.48 -8.11
C GLY A 383 19.48 -0.30 -7.06
N MET A 384 19.57 -1.63 -7.21
CA MET A 384 20.34 -2.51 -6.32
C MET A 384 21.82 -2.64 -6.70
N SER A 385 22.26 -2.07 -7.82
CA SER A 385 23.64 -2.20 -8.34
C SER A 385 24.71 -1.77 -7.33
N LEU A 386 24.54 -0.62 -6.66
CA LEU A 386 25.45 -0.16 -5.61
C LEU A 386 25.46 -1.12 -4.41
N ASN A 387 24.30 -1.61 -3.99
CA ASN A 387 24.19 -2.59 -2.91
C ASN A 387 24.94 -3.89 -3.25
N THR A 388 24.84 -4.36 -4.50
CA THR A 388 25.58 -5.53 -4.98
C THR A 388 27.08 -5.29 -5.13
N MET A 389 27.50 -4.08 -5.51
CA MET A 389 28.92 -3.69 -5.55
C MET A 389 29.53 -3.70 -4.15
N ILE A 390 28.82 -3.13 -3.16
CA ILE A 390 29.24 -3.18 -1.76
C ILE A 390 29.29 -4.64 -1.26
N ALA A 391 28.30 -5.47 -1.62
CA ALA A 391 28.29 -6.90 -1.30
C ALA A 391 29.49 -7.64 -1.90
N MET A 392 29.88 -7.33 -3.15
CA MET A 392 31.08 -7.90 -3.79
C MET A 392 32.36 -7.53 -3.03
N VAL A 393 32.49 -6.27 -2.61
CA VAL A 393 33.64 -5.84 -1.78
C VAL A 393 33.63 -6.56 -0.43
N ARG A 394 32.48 -6.68 0.23
CA ARG A 394 32.35 -7.44 1.49
C ARG A 394 32.72 -8.91 1.33
N ALA A 395 32.38 -9.53 0.19
CA ALA A 395 32.68 -10.93 -0.10
C ALA A 395 34.18 -11.25 -0.17
N THR A 396 35.05 -10.24 -0.34
CA THR A 396 36.52 -10.42 -0.28
C THR A 396 37.03 -10.69 1.13
N ARG A 397 36.25 -10.32 2.17
CA ARG A 397 36.58 -10.59 3.58
C ARG A 397 36.15 -12.01 3.95
N ARG A 398 36.92 -12.67 4.82
CA ARG A 398 36.54 -13.98 5.37
C ARG A 398 35.41 -13.79 6.39
N GLY A 399 34.30 -14.52 6.20
CA GLY A 399 33.12 -14.45 7.06
C GLY A 399 32.20 -13.26 6.76
N GLY A 400 31.12 -13.15 7.53
CA GLY A 400 30.14 -12.07 7.45
C GLY A 400 29.07 -12.23 8.53
N VAL A 401 28.48 -11.13 8.99
CA VAL A 401 27.37 -11.19 9.95
C VAL A 401 26.08 -11.46 9.20
N PHE A 402 25.37 -12.54 9.56
CA PHE A 402 24.03 -12.79 9.05
C PHE A 402 23.05 -11.79 9.68
N VAL A 403 22.59 -10.83 8.88
CA VAL A 403 21.50 -9.94 9.27
C VAL A 403 20.19 -10.53 8.76
N ARG A 404 19.27 -10.79 9.68
CA ARG A 404 17.96 -11.38 9.36
C ARG A 404 17.11 -10.44 8.50
N THR A 405 16.23 -11.02 7.70
CA THR A 405 15.22 -10.29 6.94
C THR A 405 13.92 -10.31 7.75
N PRO A 406 13.43 -9.17 8.26
CA PRO A 406 12.22 -9.17 9.08
C PRO A 406 10.99 -9.60 8.27
N LYS A 407 10.11 -10.37 8.92
CA LYS A 407 8.84 -10.90 8.40
C LYS A 407 7.70 -10.49 9.33
N HIS A 408 6.50 -10.30 8.77
CA HIS A 408 5.40 -9.59 9.42
C HIS A 408 4.05 -10.33 9.34
N ARG A 409 4.05 -11.58 8.84
CA ARG A 409 2.87 -12.42 8.60
C ARG A 409 1.88 -11.77 7.64
N ILE A 410 2.38 -11.09 6.61
CA ILE A 410 1.53 -10.45 5.61
C ILE A 410 0.93 -11.49 4.67
N VAL A 411 -0.38 -11.43 4.47
CA VAL A 411 -1.16 -12.32 3.59
C VAL A 411 -2.23 -11.57 2.80
N GLN A 412 -2.63 -10.37 3.23
CA GLN A 412 -3.71 -9.59 2.60
C GLN A 412 -3.31 -8.14 2.38
N ARG A 413 -3.86 -7.53 1.33
CA ARG A 413 -3.67 -6.11 1.01
C ARG A 413 -4.27 -5.23 2.11
N GLY A 414 -3.55 -4.19 2.51
CA GLY A 414 -4.00 -3.26 3.55
C GLY A 414 -3.60 -3.64 4.98
N GLN A 415 -3.01 -4.82 5.20
CA GLN A 415 -2.43 -5.17 6.50
C GLN A 415 -1.29 -4.21 6.86
N GLU A 416 -1.41 -3.59 8.02
CA GLU A 416 -0.42 -2.65 8.54
C GLU A 416 0.69 -3.40 9.28
N TRP A 417 1.93 -3.11 8.94
CA TRP A 417 3.12 -3.74 9.56
C TRP A 417 4.06 -2.71 10.20
N ARG A 418 3.84 -1.41 9.98
CA ARG A 418 4.77 -0.36 10.41
C ARG A 418 4.90 -0.24 11.94
N ASP A 419 3.85 -0.62 12.67
CA ASP A 419 3.83 -0.62 14.14
C ASP A 419 4.30 -1.95 14.74
N GLN A 420 4.60 -2.95 13.91
CA GLN A 420 5.14 -4.22 14.38
C GLN A 420 6.61 -4.07 14.77
N ALA A 421 7.08 -4.98 15.62
CA ALA A 421 8.47 -4.99 16.03
C ALA A 421 9.41 -5.29 14.84
N TYR A 422 10.68 -4.93 15.02
CA TYR A 422 11.74 -5.01 14.00
C TYR A 422 11.62 -4.04 12.81
N VAL A 423 10.59 -3.18 12.79
CA VAL A 423 10.54 -2.03 11.88
C VAL A 423 11.52 -0.96 12.36
N ARG A 424 12.39 -0.50 11.47
CA ARG A 424 13.29 0.64 11.72
C ARG A 424 12.88 1.81 10.83
N THR A 425 12.42 2.89 11.45
CA THR A 425 12.20 4.18 10.78
C THR A 425 13.42 5.08 11.00
N GLY A 426 13.83 5.83 9.96
CA GLY A 426 14.77 6.95 10.13
C GLY A 426 16.27 6.67 10.06
N ASP A 427 16.77 5.63 9.37
CA ASP A 427 18.21 5.53 9.10
C ASP A 427 18.62 6.55 8.01
N PRO A 428 19.43 7.59 8.34
CA PRO A 428 19.85 8.60 7.36
C PRO A 428 20.68 8.01 6.21
N ARG A 429 21.28 6.84 6.39
CA ARG A 429 21.98 6.12 5.31
C ARG A 429 21.00 5.59 4.27
N VAL A 430 19.79 5.18 4.68
CA VAL A 430 18.73 4.76 3.75
C VAL A 430 18.26 5.94 2.91
N ALA A 431 18.16 7.15 3.49
CA ALA A 431 17.85 8.36 2.73
C ALA A 431 18.98 8.73 1.75
N LEU A 432 20.24 8.68 2.17
CA LEU A 432 21.39 8.96 1.30
C LEU A 432 21.52 7.92 0.17
N GLU A 433 21.36 6.64 0.48
CA GLU A 433 21.38 5.56 -0.50
C GLU A 433 20.14 5.55 -1.39
N ALA A 434 18.99 6.01 -0.91
CA ALA A 434 17.82 6.27 -1.72
C ALA A 434 18.09 7.46 -2.66
N VAL A 435 18.69 8.56 -2.20
CA VAL A 435 19.05 9.69 -3.05
C VAL A 435 20.10 9.30 -4.09
N LEU A 436 21.13 8.55 -3.71
CA LEU A 436 22.14 8.01 -4.63
C LEU A 436 21.54 6.96 -5.56
N GLY A 437 20.62 6.14 -5.07
CA GLY A 437 19.91 5.10 -5.82
C GLY A 437 18.91 5.69 -6.80
N PHE A 438 18.14 6.71 -6.41
CA PHE A 438 17.24 7.49 -7.26
C PHE A 438 18.02 8.36 -8.24
N GLY A 439 19.15 8.93 -7.83
CA GLY A 439 20.07 9.65 -8.72
C GLY A 439 20.68 8.72 -9.76
N ALA A 440 21.20 7.56 -9.33
CA ALA A 440 21.71 6.52 -10.22
C ALA A 440 20.59 5.95 -11.10
N LEU A 441 19.37 5.79 -10.58
CA LEU A 441 18.20 5.33 -11.34
C LEU A 441 17.73 6.38 -12.34
N ALA A 442 17.74 7.66 -12.00
CA ALA A 442 17.40 8.75 -12.90
C ALA A 442 18.47 8.89 -14.00
N ILE A 443 19.76 8.76 -13.67
CA ILE A 443 20.85 8.74 -14.66
C ILE A 443 20.81 7.46 -15.49
N PHE A 444 20.45 6.31 -14.89
CA PHE A 444 20.30 5.02 -15.56
C PHE A 444 19.10 5.02 -16.50
N ALA A 445 17.94 5.50 -16.05
CA ALA A 445 16.75 5.64 -16.86
C ALA A 445 16.94 6.70 -17.94
N LEU A 446 17.59 7.83 -17.64
CA LEU A 446 17.90 8.86 -18.64
C LEU A 446 18.93 8.34 -19.65
N GLY A 447 20.00 7.70 -19.19
CA GLY A 447 21.04 7.10 -20.03
C GLY A 447 20.49 5.96 -20.88
N PHE A 448 19.69 5.06 -20.30
CA PHE A 448 19.02 3.98 -21.02
C PHE A 448 17.96 4.51 -21.98
N VAL A 449 17.08 5.43 -21.59
CA VAL A 449 16.06 5.98 -22.50
C VAL A 449 16.71 6.82 -23.62
N VAL A 450 17.79 7.55 -23.34
CA VAL A 450 18.53 8.30 -24.36
C VAL A 450 19.31 7.34 -25.26
N VAL A 451 20.05 6.37 -24.72
CA VAL A 451 20.85 5.42 -25.53
C VAL A 451 19.97 4.40 -26.23
N ALA A 452 18.99 3.78 -25.57
CA ALA A 452 18.00 2.92 -26.19
C ALA A 452 17.09 3.71 -27.12
N GLY A 453 16.80 4.98 -26.84
CA GLY A 453 16.10 5.86 -27.76
C GLY A 453 16.94 6.17 -29.01
N LEU A 454 18.22 6.50 -28.85
CA LEU A 454 19.16 6.70 -29.97
C LEU A 454 19.38 5.40 -30.75
N SER A 455 19.52 4.26 -30.05
CA SER A 455 19.67 2.92 -30.63
C SER A 455 18.36 2.43 -31.27
N ALA A 456 17.20 2.82 -30.75
CA ALA A 456 15.89 2.55 -31.35
C ALA A 456 15.65 3.45 -32.56
N ILE A 457 16.17 4.67 -32.56
CA ILE A 457 16.20 5.57 -33.72
C ILE A 457 17.16 5.03 -34.79
N GLU A 458 18.28 4.43 -34.40
CA GLU A 458 19.20 3.70 -35.30
C GLU A 458 18.60 2.36 -35.78
N PHE A 459 17.86 1.65 -34.93
CA PHE A 459 17.09 0.45 -35.29
C PHE A 459 15.96 0.77 -36.26
N LEU A 460 15.21 1.84 -35.99
CA LEU A 460 14.24 2.41 -36.92
C LEU A 460 14.94 2.89 -38.19
N GLN A 461 16.15 3.46 -38.12
CA GLN A 461 16.95 3.70 -39.33
C GLN A 461 17.14 2.38 -40.09
N VAL A 462 17.70 1.32 -39.51
CA VAL A 462 17.95 0.04 -40.21
C VAL A 462 16.67 -0.61 -40.76
N LEU A 463 15.56 -0.60 -40.02
CA LEU A 463 14.26 -1.17 -40.43
C LEU A 463 13.49 -0.31 -41.44
N THR A 464 13.57 1.02 -41.32
CA THR A 464 12.81 1.96 -42.17
C THR A 464 13.62 2.53 -43.33
N LEU A 465 14.95 2.32 -43.38
CA LEU A 465 15.83 2.73 -44.48
C LEU A 465 15.51 2.03 -45.81
N ARG A 466 14.66 0.99 -45.82
CA ARG A 466 14.11 0.44 -47.07
C ARG A 466 12.81 1.14 -47.54
N ARG A 467 12.15 1.99 -46.75
CA ARG A 467 10.81 2.52 -47.11
C ARG A 467 10.50 3.98 -46.80
N LEU A 468 11.17 4.66 -45.86
CA LEU A 468 10.81 6.04 -45.46
C LEU A 468 12.00 7.00 -45.72
N GLY A 469 11.87 7.82 -46.76
CA GLY A 469 12.93 8.72 -47.24
C GLY A 469 13.40 9.78 -46.23
N ASN A 470 14.49 10.48 -46.60
CA ASN A 470 15.29 11.39 -45.77
C ASN A 470 14.51 12.38 -44.89
N ARG A 471 13.32 12.84 -45.29
CA ARG A 471 12.48 13.77 -44.50
C ARG A 471 12.00 13.18 -43.17
N ALA A 472 11.68 11.89 -43.13
CA ALA A 472 11.24 11.22 -41.90
C ALA A 472 12.41 11.08 -40.90
N LEU A 473 13.63 10.85 -41.41
CA LEU A 473 14.83 10.74 -40.60
C LEU A 473 15.18 12.04 -39.88
N THR A 474 15.07 13.16 -40.60
CA THR A 474 15.28 14.49 -40.03
C THR A 474 14.24 14.81 -38.96
N LEU A 475 12.99 14.36 -39.16
CA LEU A 475 11.90 14.53 -38.19
C LEU A 475 12.17 13.73 -36.90
N VAL A 476 12.57 12.46 -37.01
CA VAL A 476 12.86 11.60 -35.85
C VAL A 476 14.08 12.10 -35.06
N ARG A 477 15.16 12.50 -35.74
CA ARG A 477 16.34 13.09 -35.08
C ARG A 477 16.01 14.44 -34.41
N ALA A 478 15.07 15.20 -34.97
CA ALA A 478 14.58 16.43 -34.37
C ALA A 478 13.72 16.18 -33.11
N ILE A 479 12.94 15.08 -33.08
CA ILE A 479 11.99 14.75 -32.01
C ILE A 479 12.62 13.96 -30.86
N GLY A 480 13.66 13.15 -31.08
CA GLY A 480 14.28 12.29 -30.06
C GLY A 480 14.62 12.99 -28.72
N PRO A 481 15.31 14.15 -28.73
CA PRO A 481 15.59 14.90 -27.50
C PRO A 481 14.33 15.46 -26.81
N ALA A 482 13.26 15.71 -27.56
CA ALA A 482 11.97 16.13 -26.99
C ALA A 482 11.32 14.97 -26.23
N VAL A 483 11.35 13.76 -26.82
CA VAL A 483 10.80 12.54 -26.21
C VAL A 483 11.56 12.21 -24.93
N GLY A 484 12.90 12.28 -24.93
CA GLY A 484 13.69 12.04 -23.72
C GLY A 484 13.38 13.03 -22.59
N LEU A 485 13.23 14.32 -22.90
CA LEU A 485 12.89 15.35 -21.91
C LEU A 485 11.46 15.17 -21.37
N ILE A 486 10.49 14.91 -22.24
CA ILE A 486 9.09 14.67 -21.85
C ILE A 486 8.97 13.37 -21.04
N ALA A 487 9.73 12.32 -21.38
CA ALA A 487 9.77 11.08 -20.62
C ALA A 487 10.35 11.28 -19.22
N LEU A 488 11.43 12.07 -19.08
CA LEU A 488 11.98 12.42 -17.78
C LEU A 488 10.96 13.22 -16.94
N ALA A 489 10.29 14.18 -17.58
CA ALA A 489 9.23 14.94 -16.95
C ALA A 489 8.06 14.04 -16.51
N ALA A 490 7.67 13.06 -17.33
CA ALA A 490 6.64 12.08 -17.00
C ALA A 490 7.00 11.28 -15.74
N VAL A 491 8.26 10.85 -15.61
CA VAL A 491 8.73 10.15 -14.40
C VAL A 491 8.59 11.05 -13.18
N LEU A 492 9.01 12.32 -13.25
CA LEU A 492 8.86 13.26 -12.13
C LEU A 492 7.40 13.46 -11.73
N LEU A 493 6.50 13.64 -12.70
CA LEU A 493 5.07 13.82 -12.46
C LEU A 493 4.43 12.56 -11.85
N VAL A 494 4.82 11.37 -12.29
CA VAL A 494 4.33 10.10 -11.71
C VAL A 494 4.85 9.91 -10.28
N VAL A 495 6.11 10.28 -10.00
CA VAL A 495 6.67 10.27 -8.65
C VAL A 495 5.88 11.22 -7.73
N ALA A 496 5.59 12.44 -8.19
CA ALA A 496 4.74 13.36 -7.45
C ALA A 496 3.34 12.77 -7.18
N ALA A 497 2.77 12.05 -8.15
CA ALA A 497 1.49 11.36 -7.97
C ALA A 497 1.51 10.22 -6.92
N GLN A 498 2.68 9.72 -6.50
CA GLN A 498 2.79 8.72 -5.43
C GLN A 498 2.82 9.33 -4.02
N MET A 499 3.03 10.65 -3.88
CA MET A 499 3.00 11.32 -2.57
C MET A 499 1.58 11.31 -1.99
N PRO A 500 1.35 11.43 -0.68
CA PRO A 500 -0.01 11.51 -0.12
C PRO A 500 -0.83 12.65 -0.78
N GLU A 501 -2.16 12.47 -0.93
CA GLU A 501 -3.02 13.56 -1.44
C GLU A 501 -3.13 14.64 -0.35
N PRO A 502 -2.66 15.88 -0.61
CA PRO A 502 -2.62 16.95 0.38
C PRO A 502 -3.88 17.80 0.46
N PHE A 503 -4.87 17.57 -0.41
CA PHE A 503 -6.03 18.44 -0.56
C PHE A 503 -7.32 17.67 -0.37
N GLU A 504 -8.21 18.20 0.48
CA GLU A 504 -9.59 17.72 0.63
C GLU A 504 -10.34 17.70 -0.73
N ASP A 505 -10.07 18.67 -1.62
CA ASP A 505 -10.61 18.72 -2.98
C ASP A 505 -10.37 17.44 -3.79
N GLY A 506 -9.19 16.81 -3.62
CA GLY A 506 -8.87 15.56 -4.33
C GLY A 506 -9.82 14.43 -3.93
N TYR A 507 -10.14 14.35 -2.64
CA TYR A 507 -11.15 13.44 -2.12
C TYR A 507 -12.57 13.86 -2.53
N GLY A 508 -12.88 15.15 -2.57
CA GLY A 508 -14.19 15.64 -3.04
C GLY A 508 -14.47 15.26 -4.49
N HIS A 509 -13.49 15.48 -5.37
CA HIS A 509 -13.56 15.06 -6.76
C HIS A 509 -13.69 13.54 -6.92
N TRP A 510 -12.97 12.78 -6.10
CA TRP A 510 -13.13 11.33 -6.04
C TRP A 510 -14.58 10.96 -5.69
N LEU A 511 -15.17 11.55 -4.66
CA LEU A 511 -16.50 11.18 -4.19
C LEU A 511 -17.57 11.43 -5.25
N ILE A 512 -17.53 12.59 -5.93
CA ILE A 512 -18.46 12.91 -7.02
C ILE A 512 -18.28 11.92 -8.18
N ALA A 513 -17.03 11.63 -8.57
CA ALA A 513 -16.74 10.71 -9.65
C ALA A 513 -17.11 9.25 -9.31
N ALA A 514 -16.88 8.84 -8.06
CA ALA A 514 -17.21 7.51 -7.55
C ALA A 514 -18.73 7.33 -7.47
N ASN A 515 -19.46 8.37 -7.05
CA ASN A 515 -20.91 8.40 -7.08
C ASN A 515 -21.43 8.23 -8.52
N LEU A 516 -20.95 9.04 -9.46
CA LEU A 516 -21.32 8.92 -10.89
C LEU A 516 -20.99 7.52 -11.46
N ALA A 517 -19.83 6.96 -11.11
CA ALA A 517 -19.43 5.64 -11.57
C ALA A 517 -20.33 4.52 -11.03
N ALA A 518 -20.77 4.65 -9.76
CA ALA A 518 -21.59 3.67 -9.05
C ALA A 518 -23.09 3.77 -9.39
N THR A 519 -23.64 4.99 -9.42
CA THR A 519 -25.10 5.22 -9.55
C THR A 519 -25.52 5.67 -10.96
N GLY A 520 -24.58 6.16 -11.77
CA GLY A 520 -24.89 6.82 -13.04
C GLY A 520 -25.42 8.25 -12.90
N ILE A 521 -25.50 8.77 -11.67
CA ILE A 521 -26.01 10.10 -11.37
C ILE A 521 -24.83 11.00 -10.99
N LEU A 522 -24.68 12.12 -11.70
CA LEU A 522 -23.69 13.13 -11.33
C LEU A 522 -24.29 13.99 -10.22
N HIS A 523 -23.86 13.72 -8.99
CA HIS A 523 -24.33 14.43 -7.81
C HIS A 523 -23.19 14.58 -6.79
N ASP A 524 -23.10 15.75 -6.15
CA ASP A 524 -22.19 16.02 -5.03
C ASP A 524 -22.86 15.58 -3.71
N PRO A 525 -22.47 14.44 -3.14
CA PRO A 525 -23.17 13.89 -1.98
C PRO A 525 -23.01 14.72 -0.72
N LEU A 526 -22.00 15.58 -0.62
CA LEU A 526 -21.72 16.34 0.60
C LEU A 526 -22.50 17.65 0.63
N PHE A 527 -22.44 18.39 -0.45
CA PHE A 527 -22.99 19.74 -0.47
C PHE A 527 -24.31 19.85 -1.22
N GLY A 528 -24.77 18.76 -1.87
CA GLY A 528 -25.98 18.74 -2.68
C GLY A 528 -25.91 19.69 -3.89
N MET A 529 -24.70 20.09 -4.27
CA MET A 529 -24.47 21.12 -5.29
C MET A 529 -24.07 20.48 -6.61
N GLU A 530 -25.08 20.15 -7.42
CA GLU A 530 -24.92 19.77 -8.82
C GLU A 530 -24.34 20.93 -9.67
N ASP A 531 -24.43 22.15 -9.13
CA ASP A 531 -24.30 23.43 -9.84
C ASP A 531 -22.92 24.11 -9.71
N SER A 532 -22.04 23.65 -8.81
CA SER A 532 -20.74 24.30 -8.54
C SER A 532 -19.56 23.70 -9.30
N TRP A 533 -19.64 22.41 -9.62
CA TRP A 533 -18.57 21.67 -10.28
C TRP A 533 -19.01 21.28 -11.68
N LEU A 534 -18.43 21.96 -12.67
CA LEU A 534 -18.70 21.63 -14.07
C LEU A 534 -18.20 20.20 -14.37
N PRO A 535 -18.99 19.39 -15.10
CA PRO A 535 -18.88 17.92 -15.09
C PRO A 535 -17.63 17.35 -15.79
N GLY A 536 -16.86 18.16 -16.51
CA GLY A 536 -15.85 17.70 -17.46
C GLY A 536 -14.81 16.78 -16.83
N TYR A 537 -14.29 17.13 -15.66
CA TYR A 537 -13.30 16.31 -14.96
C TYR A 537 -13.94 15.08 -14.31
N GLN A 538 -15.11 15.24 -13.71
CA GLN A 538 -15.84 14.21 -12.96
C GLN A 538 -16.26 13.06 -13.89
N VAL A 539 -16.67 13.37 -15.12
CA VAL A 539 -17.00 12.35 -16.14
C VAL A 539 -15.75 11.54 -16.51
N LEU A 540 -14.62 12.20 -16.74
CA LEU A 540 -13.37 11.51 -17.05
C LEU A 540 -12.86 10.67 -15.88
N ALA A 541 -12.90 11.21 -14.67
CA ALA A 541 -12.54 10.51 -13.44
C ALA A 541 -13.45 9.31 -13.18
N ALA A 542 -14.77 9.46 -13.38
CA ALA A 542 -15.73 8.36 -13.22
C ALA A 542 -15.46 7.22 -14.21
N ALA A 543 -15.09 7.52 -15.46
CA ALA A 543 -14.68 6.51 -16.43
C ALA A 543 -13.44 5.72 -15.96
N VAL A 544 -12.45 6.40 -15.37
CA VAL A 544 -11.27 5.75 -14.78
C VAL A 544 -11.66 4.86 -13.60
N LEU A 545 -12.46 5.36 -12.67
CA LEU A 545 -12.90 4.61 -11.49
C LEU A 545 -13.79 3.42 -11.86
N LYS A 546 -14.66 3.55 -12.86
CA LYS A 546 -15.54 2.47 -13.33
C LYS A 546 -14.77 1.27 -13.88
N VAL A 547 -13.61 1.51 -14.50
CA VAL A 547 -12.74 0.45 -15.04
C VAL A 547 -11.81 -0.13 -13.97
N SER A 548 -11.37 0.67 -13.00
CA SER A 548 -10.28 0.30 -12.09
C SER A 548 -10.71 0.00 -10.63
N GLY A 549 -11.97 0.30 -10.30
CA GLY A 549 -12.52 0.22 -8.94
C GLY A 549 -12.74 1.61 -8.33
N LEU A 550 -13.76 1.72 -7.49
CA LEU A 550 -14.20 3.01 -6.91
C LEU A 550 -13.15 3.64 -5.99
N TRP A 551 -12.36 2.83 -5.28
CA TRP A 551 -11.39 3.28 -4.28
C TRP A 551 -9.97 3.50 -4.84
N GLN A 552 -9.86 4.07 -6.04
CA GLN A 552 -8.59 4.24 -6.76
C GLN A 552 -8.16 5.70 -6.90
N LEU A 553 -8.06 6.43 -5.77
CA LEU A 553 -7.58 7.82 -5.77
C LEU A 553 -6.20 7.96 -6.43
N GLY A 554 -5.31 6.97 -6.24
CA GLY A 554 -4.00 6.94 -6.87
C GLY A 554 -4.03 7.00 -8.41
N LEU A 555 -5.03 6.39 -9.05
CA LEU A 555 -5.16 6.43 -10.52
C LEU A 555 -5.67 7.78 -11.03
N LEU A 556 -6.50 8.49 -10.25
CA LEU A 556 -6.90 9.86 -10.56
C LEU A 556 -5.71 10.83 -10.52
N LYS A 557 -4.76 10.59 -9.62
CA LYS A 557 -3.52 11.37 -9.54
C LYS A 557 -2.59 11.09 -10.72
N VAL A 558 -2.52 9.83 -11.17
CA VAL A 558 -1.81 9.45 -12.41
C VAL A 558 -2.47 10.11 -13.62
N LEU A 559 -3.80 10.23 -13.65
CA LEU A 559 -4.51 10.99 -14.68
C LEU A 559 -4.09 12.47 -14.67
N GLY A 560 -3.99 13.11 -13.49
CA GLY A 560 -3.43 14.46 -13.34
C GLY A 560 -2.02 14.57 -13.93
N ALA A 561 -1.15 13.59 -13.65
CA ALA A 561 0.22 13.56 -14.17
C ALA A 561 0.23 13.44 -15.70
N ALA A 562 -0.66 12.61 -16.28
CA ALA A 562 -0.81 12.48 -17.72
C ALA A 562 -1.26 13.79 -18.40
N LEU A 563 -2.18 14.53 -17.78
CA LEU A 563 -2.62 15.84 -18.25
C LEU A 563 -1.50 16.90 -18.13
N GLY A 564 -0.67 16.81 -17.09
CA GLY A 564 0.57 17.59 -16.97
C GLY A 564 1.51 17.35 -18.15
N ILE A 565 1.70 16.09 -18.58
CA ILE A 565 2.52 15.75 -19.76
C ILE A 565 1.96 16.40 -21.03
N VAL A 566 0.64 16.39 -21.22
CA VAL A 566 -0.01 17.08 -22.35
C VAL A 566 0.30 18.58 -22.33
N THR A 567 0.25 19.22 -21.16
CA THR A 567 0.62 20.63 -21.00
C THR A 567 2.08 20.89 -21.38
N LEU A 568 3.01 20.05 -20.94
CA LEU A 568 4.43 20.14 -21.30
C LEU A 568 4.66 19.97 -22.81
N ALA A 569 3.93 19.06 -23.46
CA ALA A 569 3.98 18.88 -24.90
C ALA A 569 3.48 20.14 -25.64
N CYS A 570 2.37 20.74 -25.19
CA CYS A 570 1.89 22.01 -25.73
C CYS A 570 2.94 23.13 -25.59
N VAL A 571 3.54 23.29 -24.41
CA VAL A 571 4.61 24.28 -24.16
C VAL A 571 5.81 24.05 -25.07
N TYR A 572 6.26 22.80 -25.21
CA TYR A 572 7.37 22.46 -26.11
C TYR A 572 7.08 22.90 -27.54
N THR A 573 5.84 22.70 -28.01
CA THR A 573 5.44 23.02 -29.39
C THR A 573 5.13 24.49 -29.63
N LEU A 574 4.76 25.25 -28.60
CA LEU A 574 4.51 26.69 -28.67
C LEU A 574 5.81 27.52 -28.65
N ALA A 575 6.89 26.97 -28.10
CA ALA A 575 8.17 27.64 -28.06
C ALA A 575 8.72 27.87 -29.49
N PRO A 576 9.30 29.05 -29.78
CA PRO A 576 9.71 29.43 -31.14
C PRO A 576 10.93 28.64 -31.64
N ASN A 577 11.71 28.04 -30.75
CA ASN A 577 12.85 27.20 -31.11
C ASN A 577 13.08 26.10 -30.06
N VAL A 578 13.83 25.06 -30.46
CA VAL A 578 14.10 23.87 -29.64
C VAL A 578 14.84 24.20 -28.32
N ARG A 579 15.68 25.23 -28.31
CA ARG A 579 16.42 25.63 -27.11
C ARG A 579 15.49 26.24 -26.06
N GLN A 580 14.62 27.15 -26.48
CA GLN A 580 13.58 27.73 -25.62
C GLN A 580 12.55 26.67 -25.21
N ALA A 581 12.20 25.74 -26.11
CA ALA A 581 11.30 24.63 -25.80
C ALA A 581 11.82 23.76 -24.64
N ARG A 582 13.09 23.33 -24.73
CA ARG A 582 13.74 22.54 -23.68
C ARG A 582 13.81 23.28 -22.35
N LEU A 583 14.13 24.57 -22.40
CA LEU A 583 14.26 25.40 -21.21
C LEU A 583 12.90 25.66 -20.54
N ALA A 584 11.86 25.96 -21.32
CA ALA A 584 10.51 26.17 -20.82
C ALA A 584 9.96 24.90 -20.15
N VAL A 585 10.11 23.73 -20.81
CA VAL A 585 9.67 22.44 -20.23
C VAL A 585 10.43 22.11 -18.95
N ALA A 586 11.77 22.30 -18.93
CA ALA A 586 12.57 22.03 -17.74
C ALA A 586 12.18 22.92 -16.56
N LEU A 587 12.04 24.23 -16.78
CA LEU A 587 11.65 25.17 -15.72
C LEU A 587 10.21 24.94 -15.24
N LEU A 588 9.32 24.52 -16.14
CA LEU A 588 7.92 24.25 -15.80
C LEU A 588 7.77 22.97 -14.98
N VAL A 589 8.36 21.84 -15.41
CA VAL A 589 8.21 20.58 -14.67
C VAL A 589 8.91 20.62 -13.31
N LEU A 590 10.00 21.40 -13.18
CA LEU A 590 10.72 21.59 -11.92
C LEU A 590 10.09 22.68 -11.04
N ASN A 591 9.01 23.32 -11.48
CA ASN A 591 8.29 24.24 -10.61
C ASN A 591 7.44 23.46 -9.59
N PRO A 592 7.58 23.69 -8.28
CA PRO A 592 6.82 22.97 -7.25
C PRO A 592 5.31 23.03 -7.45
N VAL A 593 4.75 24.19 -7.81
CA VAL A 593 3.30 24.33 -8.04
C VAL A 593 2.87 23.45 -9.22
N PHE A 594 3.58 23.49 -10.34
CA PHE A 594 3.26 22.63 -11.48
C PHE A 594 3.43 21.13 -11.16
N LEU A 595 4.56 20.76 -10.54
CA LEU A 595 4.91 19.37 -10.24
C LEU A 595 3.86 18.72 -9.34
N PHE A 596 3.55 19.37 -8.22
CA PHE A 596 2.72 18.77 -7.19
C PHE A 596 1.22 18.87 -7.48
N THR A 597 0.74 19.97 -8.09
CA THR A 597 -0.66 20.05 -8.53
C THR A 597 -0.95 19.03 -9.65
N SER A 598 0.03 18.76 -10.53
CA SER A 598 -0.11 17.66 -11.51
C SER A 598 -0.13 16.28 -10.85
N GLY A 599 0.45 16.14 -9.66
CA GLY A 599 0.44 14.90 -8.88
C GLY A 599 -0.79 14.71 -8.00
N SER A 600 -1.77 15.62 -8.05
CA SER A 600 -2.99 15.60 -7.23
C SER A 600 -4.25 15.31 -8.06
N ALA A 601 -5.29 14.78 -7.43
CA ALA A 601 -6.57 14.45 -8.06
C ALA A 601 -7.49 15.67 -8.24
N VAL A 602 -6.99 16.73 -8.85
CA VAL A 602 -7.69 18.03 -8.98
C VAL A 602 -7.95 18.42 -10.44
N VAL A 603 -8.80 19.43 -10.68
CA VAL A 603 -9.23 19.84 -12.04
C VAL A 603 -8.20 20.67 -12.81
N GLU A 604 -7.28 21.35 -12.11
CA GLU A 604 -6.35 22.32 -12.71
C GLU A 604 -5.46 21.74 -13.84
N PRO A 605 -4.93 20.50 -13.75
CA PRO A 605 -4.20 19.87 -14.84
C PRO A 605 -5.05 19.70 -16.12
N MET A 606 -6.33 19.32 -15.98
CA MET A 606 -7.23 19.16 -17.13
C MET A 606 -7.56 20.51 -17.75
N LEU A 607 -7.93 21.49 -16.93
CA LEU A 607 -8.22 22.86 -17.36
C LEU A 607 -7.04 23.44 -18.16
N THR A 608 -5.83 23.31 -17.63
CA THR A 608 -4.63 23.89 -18.23
C THR A 608 -4.22 23.16 -19.50
N ALA A 609 -4.33 21.83 -19.54
CA ALA A 609 -4.08 21.06 -20.74
C ALA A 609 -5.04 21.48 -21.88
N LEU A 610 -6.32 21.68 -21.57
CA LEU A 610 -7.33 22.11 -22.54
C LEU A 610 -7.09 23.56 -23.01
N LEU A 611 -6.82 24.50 -22.10
CA LEU A 611 -6.51 25.89 -22.45
C LEU A 611 -5.25 26.00 -23.32
N MET A 612 -4.17 25.28 -22.95
CA MET A 612 -2.91 25.30 -23.70
C MET A 612 -3.02 24.58 -25.04
N ALA A 613 -3.74 23.47 -25.12
CA ALA A 613 -4.01 22.79 -26.39
C ALA A 613 -4.91 23.64 -27.30
N GLY A 614 -5.90 24.34 -26.73
CA GLY A 614 -6.76 25.28 -27.45
C GLY A 614 -5.98 26.47 -27.99
N ALA A 615 -5.12 27.08 -27.16
CA ALA A 615 -4.24 28.17 -27.58
C ALA A 615 -3.25 27.72 -28.67
N LEU A 616 -2.67 26.52 -28.56
CA LEU A 616 -1.82 25.93 -29.61
C LEU A 616 -2.57 25.72 -30.92
N ALA A 617 -3.80 25.20 -30.86
CA ALA A 617 -4.65 25.03 -32.04
C ALA A 617 -4.96 26.39 -32.68
N ALA A 618 -5.26 27.42 -31.89
CA ALA A 618 -5.53 28.78 -32.36
C ALA A 618 -4.29 29.43 -33.01
N VAL A 619 -3.12 29.33 -32.38
CA VAL A 619 -1.83 29.81 -32.93
C VAL A 619 -1.51 29.13 -34.27
N ARG A 620 -1.91 27.86 -34.45
CA ARG A 620 -1.76 27.11 -35.71
C ARG A 620 -2.90 27.29 -36.71
N GLY A 621 -3.85 28.20 -36.45
CA GLY A 621 -4.98 28.47 -37.36
C GLY A 621 -6.11 27.42 -37.34
N ARG A 622 -6.08 26.42 -36.45
CA ARG A 622 -7.09 25.36 -36.32
C ARG A 622 -8.24 25.78 -35.41
N MET A 623 -9.00 26.79 -35.83
CA MET A 623 -9.99 27.46 -34.98
C MET A 623 -11.14 26.57 -34.51
N LYS A 624 -11.57 25.57 -35.31
CA LYS A 624 -12.61 24.61 -34.89
C LYS A 624 -12.16 23.75 -33.70
N LEU A 625 -10.92 23.25 -33.76
CA LEU A 625 -10.32 22.47 -32.69
C LEU A 625 -10.07 23.36 -31.45
N ALA A 626 -9.62 24.59 -31.65
CA ALA A 626 -9.48 25.57 -30.58
C ALA A 626 -10.80 25.83 -29.86
N ALA A 627 -11.90 25.98 -30.62
CA ALA A 627 -13.25 26.18 -30.06
C ALA A 627 -13.72 24.96 -29.26
N LEU A 628 -13.54 23.74 -29.78
CA LEU A 628 -13.90 22.51 -29.06
C LEU A 628 -13.14 22.39 -27.73
N LEU A 629 -11.83 22.64 -27.74
CA LEU A 629 -11.00 22.57 -26.54
C LEU A 629 -11.35 23.68 -25.53
N ALA A 630 -11.72 24.87 -26.01
CA ALA A 630 -12.22 25.95 -25.17
C ALA A 630 -13.58 25.61 -24.52
N ILE A 631 -14.50 24.98 -25.27
CA ILE A 631 -15.78 24.47 -24.74
C ILE A 631 -15.50 23.44 -23.64
N LEU A 632 -14.64 22.46 -23.90
CA LEU A 632 -14.27 21.46 -22.90
C LEU A 632 -13.64 22.10 -21.65
N ALA A 633 -12.81 23.14 -21.82
CA ALA A 633 -12.25 23.89 -20.68
C ALA A 633 -13.37 24.58 -19.87
N CYS A 634 -14.35 25.20 -20.54
CA CYS A 634 -15.53 25.81 -19.90
C CYS A 634 -16.43 24.81 -19.17
N VAL A 635 -16.45 23.54 -19.60
CA VAL A 635 -17.17 22.45 -18.91
C VAL A 635 -16.29 21.77 -17.85
N THR A 636 -15.03 22.14 -17.70
CA THR A 636 -14.12 21.61 -16.67
C THR A 636 -14.02 22.52 -15.45
N SER A 637 -13.95 23.84 -15.66
CA SER A 637 -13.82 24.80 -14.57
C SER A 637 -14.35 26.17 -14.94
N THR A 638 -15.01 26.83 -14.00
CA THR A 638 -15.54 28.20 -14.17
C THR A 638 -14.39 29.15 -14.47
N LYS A 639 -13.21 28.95 -13.85
CA LYS A 639 -11.98 29.72 -14.08
C LYS A 639 -11.56 29.85 -15.56
N ALA A 640 -12.00 28.94 -16.44
CA ALA A 640 -11.74 29.00 -17.88
C ALA A 640 -12.25 30.30 -18.52
N TRP A 641 -13.35 30.87 -18.02
CA TRP A 641 -13.98 32.05 -18.63
C TRP A 641 -13.09 33.27 -18.58
N ILE A 642 -12.31 33.45 -17.51
CA ILE A 642 -11.41 34.60 -17.37
C ILE A 642 -10.37 34.58 -18.50
N TRP A 643 -9.85 33.39 -18.81
CA TRP A 643 -8.90 33.20 -19.91
C TRP A 643 -9.56 33.44 -21.27
N ILE A 644 -10.72 32.84 -21.50
CA ILE A 644 -11.43 32.90 -22.79
C ILE A 644 -11.93 34.33 -23.08
N ALA A 645 -12.48 35.02 -22.08
CA ALA A 645 -12.90 36.41 -22.17
C ALA A 645 -11.69 37.34 -22.40
N ALA A 646 -10.57 37.12 -21.71
CA ALA A 646 -9.35 37.89 -21.94
C ALA A 646 -8.82 37.73 -23.37
N ALA A 647 -8.82 36.50 -23.90
CA ALA A 647 -8.39 36.23 -25.27
C ALA A 647 -9.33 36.89 -26.31
N LEU A 648 -10.64 36.86 -26.05
CA LEU A 648 -11.66 37.52 -26.89
C LEU A 648 -11.48 39.04 -26.88
N THR A 649 -11.42 39.66 -25.70
CA THR A 649 -11.27 41.11 -25.53
C THR A 649 -9.98 41.61 -26.17
N TYR A 650 -8.87 40.91 -26.00
CA TYR A 650 -7.61 41.25 -26.66
C TYR A 650 -7.75 41.17 -28.19
N GLY A 651 -8.41 40.13 -28.70
CA GLY A 651 -8.72 40.00 -30.13
C GLY A 651 -9.56 41.16 -30.67
N VAL A 652 -10.60 41.59 -29.94
CA VAL A 652 -11.45 42.74 -30.30
C VAL A 652 -10.63 44.03 -30.33
N ILE A 653 -9.85 44.33 -29.29
CA ILE A 653 -8.99 45.52 -29.22
C ILE A 653 -8.01 45.56 -30.40
N GLU A 654 -7.38 44.42 -30.72
CA GLU A 654 -6.44 44.34 -31.83
C GLU A 654 -7.14 44.59 -33.18
N THR A 655 -8.34 44.03 -33.38
CA THR A 655 -9.14 44.25 -34.60
C THR A 655 -9.74 45.65 -34.73
N ALA A 656 -9.92 46.37 -33.62
CA ALA A 656 -10.31 47.77 -33.60
C ALA A 656 -9.12 48.68 -33.96
N ARG A 657 -7.90 48.29 -33.56
CA ARG A 657 -6.65 49.01 -33.88
C ARG A 657 -6.18 48.81 -35.32
N SER A 658 -6.49 47.69 -35.97
CA SER A 658 -6.16 47.48 -37.39
C SER A 658 -7.17 48.18 -38.31
N ARG A 659 -6.77 49.29 -38.95
CA ARG A 659 -7.61 50.07 -39.88
C ARG A 659 -7.93 49.38 -41.23
N SER A 660 -7.42 48.19 -41.49
CA SER A 660 -7.72 47.39 -42.69
C SER A 660 -7.73 45.89 -42.35
N ALA A 661 -8.84 45.20 -42.66
CA ALA A 661 -8.93 43.80 -43.11
C ALA A 661 -10.27 43.13 -42.72
N GLY A 662 -11.19 43.03 -43.68
CA GLY A 662 -12.52 42.42 -43.56
C GLY A 662 -12.58 40.89 -43.38
N SER A 663 -11.47 40.16 -43.20
CA SER A 663 -11.48 38.68 -43.00
C SER A 663 -10.70 38.16 -41.78
N SER A 664 -9.99 39.03 -41.07
CA SER A 664 -9.26 38.72 -39.83
C SER A 664 -10.17 38.86 -38.60
N ARG A 665 -11.13 39.80 -38.66
CA ARG A 665 -12.11 40.09 -37.60
C ARG A 665 -12.96 38.88 -37.19
N THR A 666 -13.45 38.11 -38.16
CA THR A 666 -14.32 36.95 -37.93
C THR A 666 -13.57 35.75 -37.35
N ARG A 667 -12.31 35.52 -37.73
CA ARG A 667 -11.53 34.35 -37.27
C ARG A 667 -11.02 34.47 -35.83
N ALA A 668 -10.69 35.67 -35.36
CA ALA A 668 -10.22 35.89 -33.99
C ALA A 668 -11.33 35.73 -32.95
N VAL A 669 -12.57 36.02 -33.33
CA VAL A 669 -13.77 35.95 -32.48
C VAL A 669 -14.43 34.56 -32.55
N ALA A 670 -14.39 33.89 -33.71
CA ALA A 670 -15.11 32.63 -33.94
C ALA A 670 -14.69 31.43 -33.06
N TRP A 671 -13.47 31.41 -32.50
CA TRP A 671 -13.04 30.26 -31.68
C TRP A 671 -13.51 30.36 -30.21
N ALA A 672 -13.60 31.57 -29.67
CA ALA A 672 -13.97 31.81 -28.27
C ALA A 672 -15.49 31.98 -28.09
N MET A 673 -16.20 32.46 -29.11
CA MET A 673 -17.65 32.70 -29.02
C MET A 673 -18.49 31.45 -28.71
N PRO A 674 -18.28 30.28 -29.34
CA PRO A 674 -19.03 29.07 -28.97
C PRO A 674 -18.79 28.64 -27.51
N ALA A 675 -17.54 28.77 -27.03
CA ALA A 675 -17.22 28.49 -25.63
C ALA A 675 -17.87 29.50 -24.68
N LEU A 676 -17.90 30.78 -25.06
CA LEU A 676 -18.60 31.83 -24.32
C LEU A 676 -20.12 31.61 -24.34
N VAL A 677 -20.71 31.16 -25.45
CA VAL A 677 -22.15 30.86 -25.55
C VAL A 677 -22.51 29.64 -24.72
N VAL A 678 -21.74 28.55 -24.80
CA VAL A 678 -21.95 27.36 -23.95
C VAL A 678 -21.82 27.76 -22.49
N LEU A 679 -20.82 28.55 -22.15
CA LEU A 679 -20.67 29.06 -20.79
C LEU A 679 -21.86 29.94 -20.41
N VAL A 680 -22.22 30.96 -21.20
CA VAL A 680 -23.36 31.84 -20.95
C VAL A 680 -24.66 31.04 -20.85
N PHE A 681 -24.84 29.97 -21.62
CA PHE A 681 -25.97 29.06 -21.50
C PHE A 681 -25.93 28.27 -20.18
N LEU A 682 -24.77 27.73 -19.80
CA LEU A 682 -24.53 27.12 -18.49
C LEU A 682 -24.70 28.14 -17.33
N GLN A 683 -24.56 29.44 -17.60
CA GLN A 683 -24.69 30.52 -16.61
C GLN A 683 -26.11 31.13 -16.54
N LEU A 684 -26.81 31.27 -17.67
CA LEU A 684 -28.11 31.93 -17.82
C LEU A 684 -29.29 30.96 -17.81
N GLY A 685 -29.07 29.66 -18.07
CA GLY A 685 -30.15 28.66 -18.13
C GLY A 685 -30.72 28.24 -16.77
N PHE A 686 -29.91 28.27 -15.69
CA PHE A 686 -30.29 27.80 -14.34
C PHE A 686 -29.34 28.41 -13.28
N ALA A 687 -29.41 29.73 -13.02
CA ALA A 687 -28.53 30.51 -12.13
C ALA A 687 -27.58 29.76 -11.13
N PRO A 688 -26.37 29.30 -11.52
CA PRO A 688 -25.54 28.50 -10.61
C PRO A 688 -24.12 29.03 -10.32
N ALA A 689 -23.48 29.88 -11.14
CA ALA A 689 -22.11 30.33 -10.80
C ALA A 689 -22.02 31.55 -9.88
N GLY A 690 -23.15 32.16 -9.52
CA GLY A 690 -23.22 33.00 -8.33
C GLY A 690 -22.78 32.24 -7.08
N HIS A 691 -23.03 30.91 -7.03
CA HIS A 691 -22.72 30.08 -5.87
C HIS A 691 -21.23 29.75 -5.70
N SER A 692 -20.43 29.64 -6.77
CA SER A 692 -18.99 29.34 -6.62
C SER A 692 -18.21 30.51 -6.01
N VAL A 693 -18.49 31.74 -6.44
CA VAL A 693 -17.87 32.95 -5.85
C VAL A 693 -18.49 33.25 -4.49
N ALA A 694 -19.82 33.13 -4.33
CA ALA A 694 -20.46 33.32 -3.03
C ALA A 694 -19.98 32.30 -1.99
N ARG A 695 -19.85 31.02 -2.36
CA ARG A 695 -19.29 29.97 -1.49
C ARG A 695 -17.80 30.20 -1.22
N GLY A 696 -17.00 30.50 -2.24
CA GLY A 696 -15.59 30.85 -2.03
C GLY A 696 -15.42 32.02 -1.06
N THR A 697 -16.34 32.98 -1.12
CA THR A 697 -16.42 34.11 -0.17
C THR A 697 -16.80 33.63 1.23
N VAL A 698 -17.83 32.79 1.38
CA VAL A 698 -18.23 32.20 2.68
C VAL A 698 -17.09 31.37 3.30
N GLU A 699 -16.42 30.54 2.50
CA GLU A 699 -15.26 29.73 2.90
C GLU A 699 -14.10 30.61 3.35
N ALA A 700 -13.74 31.63 2.56
CA ALA A 700 -12.64 32.55 2.87
C ALA A 700 -12.95 33.41 4.11
N VAL A 701 -14.19 33.88 4.26
CA VAL A 701 -14.65 34.62 5.46
C VAL A 701 -14.61 33.72 6.69
N SER A 702 -15.12 32.49 6.57
CA SER A 702 -15.11 31.50 7.66
C SER A 702 -13.69 31.10 8.07
N ALA A 703 -12.79 30.87 7.12
CA ALA A 703 -11.38 30.59 7.37
C ALA A 703 -10.65 31.80 7.98
N SER A 704 -11.01 33.03 7.59
CA SER A 704 -10.47 34.24 8.21
C SER A 704 -10.94 34.41 9.65
N ALA A 705 -12.21 34.11 9.94
CA ALA A 705 -12.78 34.18 11.28
C ALA A 705 -12.12 33.18 12.26
N ARG A 706 -11.69 32.01 11.75
CA ARG A 706 -10.93 31.01 12.53
C ARG A 706 -9.42 31.28 12.62
N GLY A 707 -8.92 32.32 11.95
CA GLY A 707 -7.49 32.64 11.90
C GLY A 707 -6.67 31.75 10.95
N SER A 708 -7.31 30.89 10.14
CA SER A 708 -6.65 30.07 9.13
C SER A 708 -6.25 30.87 7.87
N LEU A 709 -6.86 32.05 7.65
CA LEU A 709 -6.49 33.01 6.61
C LEU A 709 -6.33 34.41 7.21
N PRO A 710 -5.40 35.25 6.70
CA PRO A 710 -5.30 36.63 7.11
C PRO A 710 -6.58 37.41 6.78
N ALA A 711 -7.03 38.30 7.67
CA ALA A 711 -8.24 39.11 7.44
C ALA A 711 -8.03 40.27 6.43
N GLY A 712 -6.80 40.79 6.32
CA GLY A 712 -6.47 41.93 5.47
C GLY A 712 -6.13 41.56 4.01
N ALA A 713 -6.55 42.39 3.05
CA ALA A 713 -6.26 42.18 1.63
C ALA A 713 -4.75 42.13 1.33
N LEU A 714 -3.96 43.05 1.91
CA LEU A 714 -2.51 43.10 1.75
C LEU A 714 -1.80 41.90 2.38
N SER A 715 -2.28 41.42 3.53
CA SER A 715 -1.68 40.25 4.20
C SER A 715 -1.97 38.95 3.46
N ARG A 716 -3.17 38.76 2.90
CA ARG A 716 -3.48 37.63 2.01
C ARG A 716 -2.59 37.60 0.77
N LEU A 717 -2.39 38.76 0.14
CA LEU A 717 -1.50 38.88 -1.01
C LEU A 717 -0.04 38.63 -0.62
N ALA A 718 0.40 39.13 0.54
CA ALA A 718 1.75 38.89 1.05
C ALA A 718 2.00 37.41 1.34
N GLU A 719 1.04 36.69 1.92
CA GLU A 719 1.14 35.25 2.17
C GLU A 719 1.20 34.45 0.86
N LEU A 720 0.35 34.77 -0.12
CA LEU A 720 0.38 34.16 -1.45
C LEU A 720 1.74 34.40 -2.14
N ALA A 721 2.28 35.62 -2.04
CA ALA A 721 3.56 36.00 -2.61
C ALA A 721 4.76 35.34 -1.89
N MET A 722 4.75 35.27 -0.56
CA MET A 722 5.82 34.67 0.24
C MET A 722 5.86 33.16 0.08
N THR A 723 4.73 32.47 0.29
CA THR A 723 4.71 31.00 0.31
C THR A 723 4.87 30.41 -1.09
N TYR A 724 4.25 31.04 -2.10
CA TYR A 724 4.15 30.43 -3.44
C TYR A 724 4.83 31.24 -4.56
N GLY A 725 5.04 32.54 -4.35
CA GLY A 725 5.97 33.31 -5.19
C GLY A 725 7.40 32.81 -5.08
N LEU A 726 7.83 32.33 -3.91
CA LEU A 726 9.12 31.64 -3.73
C LEU A 726 9.18 30.30 -4.49
N ALA A 727 8.09 29.52 -4.49
CA ALA A 727 8.00 28.29 -5.27
C ALA A 727 8.18 28.55 -6.78
N ALA A 728 7.68 29.67 -7.28
CA ALA A 728 7.77 30.07 -8.68
C ALA A 728 8.90 31.07 -8.99
N LEU A 729 9.83 31.29 -8.07
CA LEU A 729 10.80 32.39 -8.17
C LEU A 729 11.63 32.38 -9.47
N PRO A 730 12.23 31.26 -9.94
CA PRO A 730 12.97 31.26 -11.20
C PRO A 730 12.07 31.60 -12.40
N LEU A 731 10.82 31.14 -12.40
CA LEU A 731 9.85 31.42 -13.45
C LEU A 731 9.44 32.89 -13.45
N ILE A 732 9.10 33.45 -12.30
CA ILE A 732 8.64 34.85 -12.17
C ILE A 732 9.78 35.82 -12.49
N ALA A 733 10.97 35.62 -11.91
CA ALA A 733 12.11 36.52 -12.08
C ALA A 733 12.51 36.68 -13.55
N PHE A 734 12.65 35.57 -14.28
CA PHE A 734 12.97 35.61 -15.71
C PHE A 734 11.74 35.89 -16.58
N GLY A 735 10.54 35.57 -16.10
CA GLY A 735 9.27 35.86 -16.78
C GLY A 735 9.06 37.35 -16.99
N VAL A 736 9.33 38.19 -15.97
CA VAL A 736 9.23 39.66 -16.06
C VAL A 736 10.18 40.22 -17.13
N VAL A 737 11.43 39.74 -17.16
CA VAL A 737 12.39 40.09 -18.22
C VAL A 737 11.88 39.61 -19.58
N GLY A 738 11.29 38.42 -19.63
CA GLY A 738 10.68 37.83 -20.82
C GLY A 738 9.53 38.68 -21.38
N VAL A 739 8.68 39.26 -20.52
CA VAL A 739 7.59 40.18 -20.91
C VAL A 739 8.15 41.39 -21.64
N ALA A 740 9.14 42.06 -21.07
CA ALA A 740 9.77 43.23 -21.69
C ALA A 740 10.35 42.91 -23.08
N LEU A 741 10.89 41.70 -23.26
CA LEU A 741 11.40 41.21 -24.54
C LEU A 741 10.30 40.83 -25.53
N ALA A 742 9.21 40.23 -25.04
CA ALA A 742 8.07 39.81 -25.86
C ALA A 742 7.28 41.01 -26.40
N LEU A 743 7.18 42.11 -25.64
CA LEU A 743 6.57 43.37 -26.08
C LEU A 743 7.33 43.98 -27.27
N ARG A 744 8.66 43.81 -27.33
CA ARG A 744 9.51 44.32 -28.42
C ARG A 744 9.41 43.50 -29.73
N ARG A 745 8.88 42.28 -29.68
CA ARG A 745 8.90 41.32 -30.82
C ARG A 745 7.62 41.29 -31.67
N HIS A 746 6.61 42.10 -31.36
CA HIS A 746 5.32 42.19 -32.11
C HIS A 746 4.72 40.83 -32.56
N ASN A 747 4.86 39.76 -31.76
CA ASN A 747 4.22 38.47 -32.06
C ASN A 747 2.77 38.47 -31.58
N THR A 748 1.87 38.97 -32.43
CA THR A 748 0.46 39.17 -32.10
C THR A 748 -0.28 37.89 -31.71
N ALA A 749 0.06 36.73 -32.30
CA ALA A 749 -0.63 35.47 -32.02
C ALA A 749 -0.37 34.92 -30.62
N MET A 750 0.89 34.89 -30.16
CA MET A 750 1.23 34.43 -28.81
C MET A 750 0.67 35.36 -27.73
N TRP A 751 0.71 36.68 -27.99
CA TRP A 751 0.08 37.65 -27.11
C TRP A 751 -1.43 37.45 -27.02
N ARG A 752 -2.10 37.23 -28.16
CA ARG A 752 -3.55 37.05 -28.24
C ARG A 752 -4.06 35.80 -27.52
N PHE A 753 -3.36 34.66 -27.67
CA PHE A 753 -3.90 33.37 -27.22
C PHE A 753 -3.25 32.78 -25.97
N VAL A 754 -2.04 33.23 -25.61
CA VAL A 754 -1.27 32.66 -24.49
C VAL A 754 -0.96 33.72 -23.44
N TYR A 755 -0.21 34.77 -23.79
CA TYR A 755 0.33 35.70 -22.80
C TYR A 755 -0.72 36.63 -22.20
N ALA A 756 -1.48 37.38 -23.00
CA ALA A 756 -2.48 38.29 -22.46
C ALA A 756 -3.57 37.56 -21.65
N PRO A 757 -4.11 36.42 -22.13
CA PRO A 757 -5.05 35.63 -21.33
C PRO A 757 -4.48 35.15 -19.99
N SER A 758 -3.23 34.69 -19.96
CA SER A 758 -2.55 34.27 -18.71
C SER A 758 -2.41 35.41 -17.71
N PHE A 759 -2.04 36.61 -18.18
CA PHE A 759 -1.84 37.75 -17.29
C PHE A 759 -3.16 38.31 -16.75
N VAL A 760 -4.20 38.38 -17.60
CA VAL A 760 -5.53 38.78 -17.14
C VAL A 760 -6.10 37.76 -16.16
N TYR A 761 -5.91 36.47 -16.44
CA TYR A 761 -6.26 35.39 -15.51
C TYR A 761 -5.59 35.58 -14.15
N LEU A 762 -4.28 35.77 -14.14
CA LEU A 762 -3.51 35.95 -12.91
C LEU A 762 -3.94 37.22 -12.14
N ALA A 763 -4.13 38.34 -12.83
CA ALA A 763 -4.58 39.59 -12.22
C ALA A 763 -5.99 39.46 -11.60
N ALA A 764 -6.92 38.81 -12.30
CA ALA A 764 -8.26 38.56 -11.81
C ALA A 764 -8.26 37.66 -10.56
N VAL A 765 -7.50 36.55 -10.59
CA VAL A 765 -7.34 35.66 -9.43
C VAL A 765 -6.78 36.40 -8.23
N PHE A 766 -5.71 37.20 -8.41
CA PHE A 766 -5.12 37.97 -7.32
C PHE A 766 -6.10 39.02 -6.77
N GLY A 767 -6.88 39.67 -7.63
CA GLY A 767 -7.96 40.58 -7.23
C GLY A 767 -9.04 39.87 -6.40
N LEU A 768 -9.44 38.66 -6.78
CA LEU A 768 -10.42 37.85 -6.05
C LEU A 768 -9.88 37.38 -4.69
N VAL A 769 -8.59 37.03 -4.60
CA VAL A 769 -7.94 36.70 -3.32
C VAL A 769 -7.87 37.93 -2.41
N ALA A 770 -7.47 39.09 -2.96
CA ALA A 770 -7.42 40.34 -2.21
C ALA A 770 -8.80 40.75 -1.68
N ALA A 771 -9.84 40.57 -2.49
CA ALA A 771 -11.24 40.83 -2.13
C ALA A 771 -11.80 39.80 -1.12
N GLY A 772 -11.11 38.70 -0.85
CA GLY A 772 -11.62 37.63 0.01
C GLY A 772 -12.68 36.77 -0.62
N ALA A 773 -12.82 36.82 -1.94
CA ALA A 773 -13.68 35.91 -2.68
C ALA A 773 -13.03 34.53 -2.84
N TYR A 774 -11.69 34.44 -2.84
CA TYR A 774 -10.92 33.21 -2.94
C TYR A 774 -9.94 33.05 -1.77
N SER A 775 -9.70 31.80 -1.39
CA SER A 775 -8.82 31.39 -0.27
C SER A 775 -7.32 31.60 -0.49
N GLY A 776 -6.87 31.97 -1.69
CA GLY A 776 -5.43 32.10 -1.99
C GLY A 776 -4.69 30.77 -2.25
N SER A 777 -5.38 29.73 -2.72
CA SER A 777 -4.73 28.47 -3.09
C SER A 777 -3.67 28.66 -4.20
N HIS A 778 -2.50 28.05 -4.02
CA HIS A 778 -1.42 28.06 -5.01
C HIS A 778 -1.79 27.44 -6.36
N ARG A 779 -2.77 26.53 -6.37
CA ARG A 779 -3.29 25.90 -7.59
C ARG A 779 -3.82 26.94 -8.58
N TYR A 780 -4.23 28.12 -8.10
CA TYR A 780 -4.67 29.20 -8.97
C TYR A 780 -3.53 29.80 -9.82
N LEU A 781 -2.26 29.56 -9.50
CA LEU A 781 -1.15 29.95 -10.37
C LEU A 781 -1.01 29.01 -11.57
N TYR A 782 -1.45 27.76 -11.43
CA TYR A 782 -1.15 26.65 -12.33
C TYR A 782 -1.48 26.95 -13.81
N PRO A 783 -2.65 27.51 -14.17
CA PRO A 783 -2.96 27.82 -15.58
C PRO A 783 -2.05 28.85 -16.22
N ALA A 784 -1.45 29.76 -15.44
CA ALA A 784 -0.56 30.81 -15.95
C ALA A 784 0.91 30.37 -16.09
N LEU A 785 1.33 29.32 -15.36
CA LEU A 785 2.72 28.85 -15.36
C LEU A 785 3.28 28.50 -16.75
N PRO A 786 2.53 27.87 -17.68
CA PRO A 786 3.01 27.61 -19.04
C PRO A 786 3.46 28.87 -19.80
N ALA A 787 2.71 29.97 -19.68
CA ALA A 787 3.03 31.23 -20.33
C ALA A 787 4.27 31.88 -19.70
N ILE A 788 4.36 31.86 -18.36
CA ILE A 788 5.50 32.38 -17.61
C ILE A 788 6.76 31.58 -17.98
N ALA A 789 6.68 30.26 -18.11
CA ALA A 789 7.79 29.41 -18.51
C ALA A 789 8.30 29.71 -19.93
N LEU A 790 7.40 29.96 -20.88
CA LEU A 790 7.78 30.39 -22.24
C LEU A 790 8.51 31.75 -22.23
N LEU A 791 8.05 32.70 -21.42
CA LEU A 791 8.67 34.02 -21.28
C LEU A 791 10.02 33.95 -20.57
N ALA A 792 10.10 33.20 -19.47
CA ALA A 792 11.35 32.94 -18.75
C ALA A 792 12.39 32.28 -19.65
N ALA A 793 11.98 31.30 -20.46
CA ALA A 793 12.85 30.65 -21.42
C ALA A 793 13.35 31.64 -22.49
N ALA A 794 12.49 32.55 -22.98
CA ALA A 794 12.87 33.57 -23.95
C ALA A 794 13.89 34.59 -23.39
N ALA A 795 13.81 34.91 -22.10
CA ALA A 795 14.80 35.75 -21.41
C ALA A 795 16.14 35.00 -21.25
N LEU A 796 16.10 33.80 -20.68
CA LEU A 796 17.28 32.99 -20.37
C LEU A 796 18.05 32.51 -21.61
N ASP A 797 17.40 32.42 -22.77
CA ASP A 797 18.03 32.07 -24.04
C ASP A 797 19.20 33.01 -24.41
N ARG A 798 19.14 34.28 -23.94
CA ARG A 798 20.15 35.31 -24.20
C ARG A 798 21.37 35.23 -23.28
N TYR A 799 21.29 34.51 -22.17
CA TYR A 799 22.37 34.44 -21.18
C TYR A 799 23.36 33.31 -21.48
N ALA A 800 24.52 33.34 -20.79
CA ALA A 800 25.52 32.28 -20.90
C ALA A 800 24.98 30.92 -20.44
N ARG A 801 25.60 29.82 -20.90
CA ARG A 801 25.21 28.45 -20.53
C ARG A 801 25.21 28.24 -19.01
N ALA A 802 26.16 28.84 -18.30
CA ALA A 802 26.25 28.76 -16.84
C ALA A 802 24.98 29.28 -16.14
N VAL A 803 24.45 30.44 -16.58
CA VAL A 803 23.24 31.03 -16.01
C VAL A 803 22.03 30.12 -16.25
N ARG A 804 21.87 29.58 -17.46
CA ARG A 804 20.77 28.64 -17.77
C ARG A 804 20.82 27.39 -16.89
N VAL A 805 22.00 26.82 -16.71
CA VAL A 805 22.19 25.63 -15.86
C VAL A 805 21.89 25.98 -14.39
N ALA A 806 22.37 27.13 -13.91
CA ALA A 806 22.09 27.60 -12.56
C ALA A 806 20.59 27.81 -12.31
N SER A 807 19.85 28.37 -13.27
CA SER A 807 18.39 28.55 -13.14
C SER A 807 17.63 27.23 -13.08
N ILE A 808 18.02 26.23 -13.90
CA ILE A 808 17.44 24.89 -13.86
C ILE A 808 17.78 24.20 -12.52
N ALA A 809 19.03 24.31 -12.07
CA ALA A 809 19.45 23.74 -10.79
C ALA A 809 18.70 24.38 -9.61
N ALA A 810 18.50 25.70 -9.63
CA ALA A 810 17.71 26.40 -8.62
C ALA A 810 16.25 25.92 -8.60
N ALA A 811 15.62 25.76 -9.77
CA ALA A 811 14.27 25.19 -9.85
C ALA A 811 14.21 23.75 -9.29
N ALA A 812 15.19 22.91 -9.61
CA ALA A 812 15.27 21.55 -9.08
C ALA A 812 15.46 21.52 -7.55
N LEU A 813 16.32 22.38 -7.00
CA LEU A 813 16.52 22.50 -5.56
C LEU A 813 15.25 22.97 -4.85
N LEU A 814 14.50 23.91 -5.44
CA LEU A 814 13.20 24.34 -4.91
C LEU A 814 12.18 23.20 -4.94
N ALA A 815 12.10 22.43 -6.03
CA ALA A 815 11.22 21.26 -6.10
C ALA A 815 11.50 20.26 -4.97
N VAL A 816 12.77 19.94 -4.73
CA VAL A 816 13.18 19.05 -3.63
C VAL A 816 12.88 19.68 -2.27
N GLY A 817 13.18 20.97 -2.08
CA GLY A 817 12.94 21.70 -0.83
C GLY A 817 11.45 21.82 -0.47
N PHE A 818 10.55 21.75 -1.45
CA PHE A 818 9.10 21.78 -1.23
C PHE A 818 8.49 20.41 -0.94
N VAL A 819 9.22 19.29 -1.08
CA VAL A 819 8.71 17.94 -0.78
C VAL A 819 8.21 17.82 0.68
N PRO A 820 8.94 18.30 1.71
CA PRO A 820 8.46 18.27 3.09
C PRO A 820 7.23 19.16 3.30
N VAL A 821 7.19 20.35 2.67
CA VAL A 821 6.04 21.28 2.74
C VAL A 821 4.79 20.61 2.17
N PHE A 822 4.92 19.96 1.01
CA PHE A 822 3.82 19.25 0.38
C PHE A 822 3.33 18.05 1.21
N SER A 823 4.26 17.28 1.78
CA SER A 823 3.93 16.18 2.69
C SER A 823 3.25 16.67 3.96
N ALA A 824 3.64 17.85 4.47
CA ALA A 824 3.05 18.45 5.64
C ALA A 824 1.58 18.82 5.41
N PHE A 825 1.19 19.27 4.22
CA PHE A 825 -0.22 19.53 3.89
C PHE A 825 -1.09 18.28 4.03
N ALA A 826 -0.64 17.12 3.54
CA ALA A 826 -1.38 15.87 3.72
C ALA A 826 -1.44 15.40 5.20
N ALA A 827 -0.42 15.74 6.00
CA ALA A 827 -0.43 15.46 7.43
C ALA A 827 -1.45 16.31 8.18
N GLN A 828 -1.92 17.43 7.62
CA GLN A 828 -2.96 18.26 8.22
C GLN A 828 -4.28 17.50 8.35
N ASP A 829 -4.58 16.64 7.37
CA ASP A 829 -5.82 15.85 7.31
C ASP A 829 -5.83 14.63 8.24
N ALA A 830 -4.75 14.35 8.98
CA ALA A 830 -4.61 13.12 9.77
C ALA A 830 -5.75 12.89 10.77
N GLY A 831 -6.27 13.96 11.39
CA GLY A 831 -7.43 13.89 12.29
C GLY A 831 -8.70 13.41 11.59
N LEU A 832 -8.96 13.90 10.36
CA LEU A 832 -10.11 13.50 9.53
C LEU A 832 -9.96 12.07 9.01
N VAL A 833 -8.73 11.63 8.70
CA VAL A 833 -8.45 10.23 8.36
C VAL A 833 -8.83 9.31 9.52
N LEU A 834 -8.46 9.68 10.75
CA LEU A 834 -8.79 8.91 11.96
C LEU A 834 -10.29 8.90 12.23
N ALA A 835 -10.97 10.06 12.13
CA ALA A 835 -12.42 10.17 12.29
C ALA A 835 -13.19 9.33 11.25
N GLY A 836 -12.76 9.39 9.98
CA GLY A 836 -13.30 8.55 8.91
C GLY A 836 -13.15 7.06 9.23
N ARG A 837 -11.94 6.62 9.61
CA ARG A 837 -11.72 5.21 10.00
C ARG A 837 -12.55 4.80 11.21
N ALA A 838 -12.72 5.67 12.20
CA ALA A 838 -13.57 5.40 13.37
C ALA A 838 -15.04 5.17 12.96
N SER A 839 -15.54 5.92 11.97
CA SER A 839 -16.90 5.76 11.44
C SER A 839 -17.11 4.47 10.61
N SER A 840 -16.03 3.80 10.19
CA SER A 840 -16.13 2.59 9.35
C SER A 840 -16.79 1.40 10.05
N CYS A 841 -16.66 1.31 11.38
CA CYS A 841 -17.15 0.19 12.18
C CYS A 841 -18.65 0.26 12.51
N ALA A 842 -19.24 1.45 12.48
CA ALA A 842 -20.64 1.63 12.85
C ALA A 842 -21.54 1.41 11.63
N PRO A 843 -22.61 0.61 11.73
CA PRO A 843 -23.51 0.32 10.61
C PRO A 843 -24.31 1.57 10.18
N GLY A 844 -24.90 1.56 8.99
CA GLY A 844 -25.75 2.65 8.49
C GLY A 844 -25.01 3.73 7.70
N MET A 845 -25.77 4.76 7.32
CA MET A 845 -25.31 5.91 6.53
C MET A 845 -24.39 6.82 7.37
N LEU A 846 -23.40 7.40 6.72
CA LEU A 846 -22.50 8.42 7.27
C LEU A 846 -22.98 9.81 6.86
N ILE A 847 -23.19 10.68 7.84
CA ILE A 847 -23.31 12.12 7.63
C ILE A 847 -21.94 12.77 7.87
N THR A 848 -21.37 13.42 6.86
CA THR A 848 -20.12 14.18 7.03
C THR A 848 -19.97 15.27 5.98
N ASP A 849 -19.40 16.41 6.35
CA ASP A 849 -19.03 17.46 5.39
C ASP A 849 -17.55 17.37 4.94
N SER A 850 -16.80 16.38 5.46
CA SER A 850 -15.41 16.15 5.09
C SER A 850 -15.30 15.06 4.01
N PRO A 851 -14.80 15.39 2.81
CA PRO A 851 -14.53 14.38 1.79
C PRO A 851 -13.41 13.41 2.20
N VAL A 852 -12.50 13.82 3.10
CA VAL A 852 -11.45 12.94 3.66
C VAL A 852 -12.08 11.89 4.55
N ALA A 853 -12.93 12.29 5.50
CA ALA A 853 -13.63 11.34 6.37
C ALA A 853 -14.51 10.39 5.56
N ALA A 854 -15.21 10.92 4.55
CA ALA A 854 -15.99 10.14 3.58
C ALA A 854 -15.13 9.06 2.91
N TYR A 855 -13.94 9.41 2.41
CA TYR A 855 -13.06 8.44 1.75
C TYR A 855 -12.58 7.34 2.71
N TYR A 856 -12.13 7.71 3.91
CA TYR A 856 -11.56 6.75 4.86
C TYR A 856 -12.61 5.98 5.68
N SER A 857 -13.89 6.34 5.58
CA SER A 857 -15.00 5.58 6.17
C SER A 857 -15.21 4.21 5.50
N GLY A 858 -14.77 4.06 4.24
CA GLY A 858 -15.02 2.85 3.46
C GLY A 858 -16.49 2.61 3.09
N LYS A 859 -17.40 3.54 3.44
CA LYS A 859 -18.82 3.49 3.10
C LYS A 859 -18.99 3.62 1.59
N SER A 860 -19.95 2.90 1.01
CA SER A 860 -20.24 3.07 -0.41
C SER A 860 -20.72 4.51 -0.68
N PRO A 861 -20.47 5.09 -1.86
CA PRO A 861 -20.85 6.49 -2.15
C PRO A 861 -22.32 6.84 -1.91
N ASN A 862 -23.24 5.87 -2.03
CA ASN A 862 -24.67 6.02 -1.75
C ASN A 862 -25.04 5.96 -0.25
N GLN A 863 -24.09 5.62 0.62
CA GLN A 863 -24.22 5.62 2.09
C GLN A 863 -23.51 6.83 2.72
N ILE A 864 -23.11 7.79 1.90
CA ILE A 864 -22.45 9.02 2.34
C ILE A 864 -23.35 10.17 1.92
N ALA A 865 -23.72 11.01 2.88
CA ALA A 865 -24.39 12.27 2.62
C ALA A 865 -23.73 13.36 3.47
N GLY A 866 -23.71 14.60 2.99
CA GLY A 866 -23.27 15.72 3.82
C GLY A 866 -24.40 16.34 4.60
N SER A 867 -24.06 17.24 5.51
CA SER A 867 -25.00 17.66 6.54
C SER A 867 -26.15 18.49 6.01
N GLN A 868 -26.06 19.04 4.80
CA GLN A 868 -27.11 19.89 4.20
C GLN A 868 -28.44 19.17 4.00
N VAL A 869 -28.44 17.84 3.95
CA VAL A 869 -29.67 17.03 3.89
C VAL A 869 -30.49 17.10 5.19
N LEU A 870 -29.87 17.51 6.30
CA LEU A 870 -30.52 17.60 7.60
C LEU A 870 -31.48 18.81 7.64
N PRO A 871 -32.73 18.62 8.09
CA PRO A 871 -33.62 19.70 8.49
C PRO A 871 -32.94 20.69 9.45
N SER A 872 -33.33 21.97 9.39
CA SER A 872 -32.77 23.02 10.24
C SER A 872 -33.17 22.89 11.70
N ASP A 873 -34.27 22.20 11.99
CA ASP A 873 -34.72 21.91 13.35
C ASP A 873 -34.11 20.60 13.85
N ARG A 874 -33.61 20.59 15.10
CA ARG A 874 -32.96 19.43 15.71
C ARG A 874 -33.87 18.21 15.80
N GLY A 875 -35.14 18.39 16.17
CA GLY A 875 -36.10 17.29 16.31
C GLY A 875 -36.38 16.64 14.96
N HIS A 876 -36.70 17.46 13.96
CA HIS A 876 -36.89 16.98 12.59
C HIS A 876 -35.63 16.36 11.98
N ALA A 877 -34.44 16.89 12.31
CA ALA A 877 -33.18 16.31 11.88
C ALA A 877 -32.97 14.90 12.44
N LEU A 878 -33.29 14.70 13.73
CA LEU A 878 -33.22 13.37 14.35
C LEU A 878 -34.23 12.38 13.74
N ASP A 879 -35.45 12.83 13.40
CA ASP A 879 -36.45 12.00 12.72
C ASP A 879 -36.01 11.62 11.30
N TRP A 880 -35.43 12.59 10.57
CA TRP A 880 -34.86 12.36 9.26
C TRP A 880 -33.71 11.34 9.34
N MET A 881 -32.77 11.53 10.28
CA MET A 881 -31.64 10.63 10.49
C MET A 881 -32.09 9.20 10.81
N ARG A 882 -33.12 9.05 11.66
CA ARG A 882 -33.72 7.75 11.99
C ARG A 882 -34.36 7.08 10.77
N SER A 883 -35.17 7.81 10.01
CA SER A 883 -35.87 7.27 8.83
C SER A 883 -34.93 6.89 7.68
N HIS A 884 -33.75 7.51 7.60
CA HIS A 884 -32.75 7.26 6.55
C HIS A 884 -31.61 6.33 7.00
N GLY A 885 -31.72 5.73 8.18
CA GLY A 885 -30.75 4.76 8.69
C GLY A 885 -29.34 5.36 8.89
N VAL A 886 -29.27 6.62 9.32
CA VAL A 886 -28.01 7.27 9.69
C VAL A 886 -27.49 6.63 10.97
N GLY A 887 -26.30 6.05 10.89
CA GLY A 887 -25.63 5.45 12.05
C GLY A 887 -24.42 6.23 12.53
N THR A 888 -23.85 7.12 11.71
CA THR A 888 -22.69 7.92 12.10
C THR A 888 -22.77 9.35 11.61
N LEU A 889 -22.18 10.25 12.40
CA LEU A 889 -22.01 11.66 12.12
C LEU A 889 -20.56 12.05 12.37
N VAL A 890 -19.82 12.44 11.33
CA VAL A 890 -18.51 13.06 11.47
C VAL A 890 -18.65 14.54 11.16
N LEU A 891 -18.52 15.36 12.19
CA LEU A 891 -18.78 16.79 12.19
C LEU A 891 -17.45 17.57 12.25
N GLU A 892 -17.36 18.64 11.47
CA GLU A 892 -16.26 19.60 11.54
C GLU A 892 -16.81 20.92 12.09
N ASP A 893 -16.11 21.55 13.04
CA ASP A 893 -16.54 22.81 13.67
C ASP A 893 -16.38 23.99 12.70
N ILE A 894 -17.28 24.02 11.73
CA ILE A 894 -17.40 25.03 10.69
C ILE A 894 -18.80 25.61 10.78
N SER A 895 -18.87 26.91 11.07
CA SER A 895 -20.09 27.63 11.42
C SER A 895 -21.21 27.60 10.37
N TYR A 896 -20.88 27.39 9.09
CA TYR A 896 -21.85 27.34 8.00
C TYR A 896 -22.28 25.91 7.61
N TYR A 897 -21.72 24.87 8.24
CA TYR A 897 -22.19 23.51 8.05
C TYR A 897 -23.49 23.27 8.81
N ARG A 898 -24.43 22.59 8.16
CA ARG A 898 -25.77 22.34 8.73
C ARG A 898 -25.66 21.55 10.03
N ALA A 899 -24.82 20.53 10.08
CA ALA A 899 -24.62 19.73 11.29
C ALA A 899 -24.15 20.58 12.48
N THR A 900 -23.23 21.52 12.27
CA THR A 900 -22.75 22.46 13.31
C THR A 900 -23.89 23.36 13.82
N THR A 901 -24.77 23.83 12.93
CA THR A 901 -25.90 24.68 13.33
C THR A 901 -27.00 23.92 14.05
N VAL A 902 -27.27 22.67 13.65
CA VAL A 902 -28.32 21.82 14.21
C VAL A 902 -27.88 21.17 15.53
N PHE A 903 -26.58 20.87 15.64
CA PHE A 903 -25.97 20.19 16.79
C PHE A 903 -24.75 20.96 17.36
N PRO A 904 -24.96 22.18 17.91
CA PRO A 904 -23.87 23.04 18.41
C PRO A 904 -23.19 22.51 19.69
N ASP A 905 -23.84 21.58 20.38
CA ASP A 905 -23.29 20.78 21.47
C ASP A 905 -22.26 19.76 20.98
N LEU A 906 -22.57 19.03 19.90
CA LEU A 906 -21.64 18.09 19.26
C LEU A 906 -20.43 18.83 18.65
N ALA A 907 -20.64 20.02 18.08
CA ALA A 907 -19.55 20.86 17.56
C ALA A 907 -18.57 21.35 18.64
N ARG A 908 -18.96 21.29 19.92
CA ARG A 908 -18.09 21.61 21.07
C ARG A 908 -17.49 20.36 21.73
N GLY A 909 -17.65 19.20 21.11
CA GLY A 909 -17.16 17.92 21.65
C GLY A 909 -18.07 17.28 22.69
N SER A 910 -19.25 17.84 22.97
CA SER A 910 -20.16 17.31 23.99
C SER A 910 -21.15 16.31 23.38
N ALA A 911 -20.96 15.01 23.65
CA ALA A 911 -21.89 13.97 23.20
C ALA A 911 -23.21 14.04 23.99
N THR A 912 -24.28 14.46 23.33
CA THR A 912 -25.64 14.52 23.91
C THR A 912 -26.54 13.49 23.24
N ALA A 913 -27.50 12.93 23.97
CA ALA A 913 -28.41 11.94 23.41
C ALA A 913 -29.14 12.46 22.15
N PRO A 914 -29.33 11.62 21.10
CA PRO A 914 -29.02 10.19 21.01
C PRO A 914 -27.59 9.87 20.49
N PHE A 915 -26.67 10.83 20.55
CA PHE A 915 -25.30 10.70 20.02
C PHE A 915 -24.32 10.17 21.06
N THR A 916 -23.44 9.26 20.65
CA THR A 916 -22.33 8.76 21.47
C THR A 916 -21.00 9.05 20.78
N ALA A 917 -19.99 9.52 21.53
CA ALA A 917 -18.68 9.81 20.96
C ALA A 917 -17.99 8.54 20.45
N LEU A 918 -17.55 8.54 19.19
CA LEU A 918 -16.79 7.45 18.58
C LEU A 918 -15.30 7.66 18.81
N GLY A 919 -14.70 6.90 19.74
CA GLY A 919 -13.27 6.99 20.04
C GLY A 919 -12.86 8.31 20.71
N ASP A 920 -11.54 8.50 20.86
CA ASP A 920 -10.98 9.68 21.51
C ASP A 920 -11.05 10.91 20.59
N GLN A 921 -11.99 11.79 20.88
CA GLN A 921 -12.26 13.02 20.12
C GLN A 921 -11.04 13.93 20.01
N ALA A 922 -10.13 13.91 21.00
CA ALA A 922 -8.93 14.75 20.98
C ALA A 922 -7.97 14.39 19.82
N ARG A 923 -8.04 13.14 19.33
CA ARG A 923 -7.18 12.64 18.24
C ARG A 923 -7.67 13.03 16.85
N TYR A 924 -8.90 13.54 16.73
CA TYR A 924 -9.48 13.94 15.45
C TYR A 924 -9.21 15.39 15.07
N ASN A 925 -8.55 16.15 15.96
CA ASN A 925 -8.19 17.54 15.69
C ASN A 925 -7.31 17.68 14.45
N VAL A 926 -7.68 18.64 13.60
CA VAL A 926 -7.00 18.98 12.35
C VAL A 926 -6.15 20.23 12.59
N SER A 927 -4.95 20.29 12.02
CA SER A 927 -4.11 21.49 12.14
C SER A 927 -4.76 22.69 11.45
N GLY A 928 -4.61 23.90 12.01
CA GLY A 928 -5.22 25.12 11.48
C GLY A 928 -6.55 25.52 12.14
N GLY A 929 -6.89 24.90 13.28
CA GLY A 929 -8.04 25.30 14.11
C GLY A 929 -9.38 24.69 13.69
N LYS A 930 -9.38 23.66 12.85
CA LYS A 930 -10.57 22.91 12.44
C LYS A 930 -10.73 21.72 13.40
N ALA A 931 -11.52 21.87 14.45
CA ALA A 931 -11.86 20.75 15.33
C ALA A 931 -12.79 19.80 14.58
N ALA A 932 -12.57 18.50 14.70
CA ALA A 932 -13.44 17.47 14.12
C ALA A 932 -13.83 16.46 15.18
N TYR A 933 -15.06 15.97 15.06
CA TYR A 933 -15.68 15.09 16.03
C TYR A 933 -16.43 13.97 15.32
N ALA A 934 -16.42 12.78 15.89
CA ALA A 934 -17.10 11.61 15.34
C ALA A 934 -18.08 11.06 16.36
N TYR A 935 -19.32 10.84 15.92
CA TYR A 935 -20.44 10.39 16.75
C TYR A 935 -21.19 9.22 16.09
N GLU A 936 -21.72 8.34 16.92
CA GLU A 936 -22.70 7.32 16.54
C GLU A 936 -24.11 7.85 16.82
N VAL A 937 -25.07 7.56 15.94
CA VAL A 937 -26.46 8.05 15.99
C VAL A 937 -27.40 6.88 16.23
N GLY A 938 -28.34 7.04 17.18
CA GLY A 938 -29.37 6.01 17.41
C GLY A 938 -29.12 5.12 18.61
N ALA A 939 -28.41 5.61 19.62
CA ALA A 939 -28.60 5.09 20.97
C ALA A 939 -29.95 5.59 21.51
N SER A 940 -31.08 5.03 21.03
CA SER A 940 -32.23 4.90 21.93
C SER A 940 -31.70 4.08 23.11
N CYS A 941 -31.48 4.76 24.23
CA CYS A 941 -31.07 4.26 25.54
C CYS A 941 -30.99 2.73 25.58
N ARG A 942 -29.85 2.16 25.19
CA ARG A 942 -29.57 0.73 25.34
C ARG A 942 -29.02 0.48 26.75
N ALA A 943 -29.48 1.26 27.72
CA ALA A 943 -29.08 1.27 29.11
C ALA A 943 -30.34 1.44 29.95
N GLU A 944 -30.53 0.54 30.91
CA GLU A 944 -31.63 0.59 31.89
C GLU A 944 -30.98 0.75 33.28
N GLU A 945 -31.46 1.70 34.08
CA GLU A 945 -31.01 1.85 35.45
C GLU A 945 -31.51 0.68 36.31
N LEU A 946 -30.58 -0.06 36.92
CA LEU A 946 -30.91 -1.18 37.80
C LEU A 946 -31.30 -0.67 39.19
N PHE A 947 -30.53 0.29 39.69
CA PHE A 947 -30.73 1.06 40.93
C PHE A 947 -29.83 2.32 40.88
N PRO A 948 -30.04 3.32 41.75
CA PRO A 948 -29.40 4.63 41.65
C PRO A 948 -27.89 4.57 41.38
N GLY A 949 -27.46 5.06 40.22
CA GLY A 949 -26.05 5.15 39.84
C GLY A 949 -25.45 3.90 39.18
N VAL A 950 -26.23 2.82 39.00
CA VAL A 950 -25.83 1.59 38.30
C VAL A 950 -26.80 1.28 37.16
N GLU A 951 -26.27 1.23 35.94
CA GLU A 951 -27.02 0.94 34.73
C GLU A 951 -26.51 -0.33 34.05
N ALA A 952 -27.38 -1.04 33.33
CA ALA A 952 -27.01 -2.19 32.51
C ALA A 952 -27.27 -1.90 31.03
N SER A 953 -26.26 -2.11 30.17
CA SER A 953 -26.29 -1.66 28.77
C SER A 953 -25.72 -2.64 27.73
N MET A 954 -26.11 -2.51 26.45
CA MET A 954 -25.85 -3.51 25.40
C MET A 954 -25.09 -3.03 24.13
N TRP A 955 -24.50 -1.83 24.11
CA TRP A 955 -23.84 -1.28 22.89
C TRP A 955 -22.62 -0.39 23.18
N PRO A 956 -21.59 -0.32 22.29
CA PRO A 956 -20.21 -0.47 22.69
C PRO A 956 -19.51 0.87 22.94
N MET A 957 -18.68 0.88 23.97
CA MET A 957 -17.51 1.75 24.06
C MET A 957 -16.29 0.83 23.97
N PRO A 958 -15.16 1.27 23.37
CA PRO A 958 -14.04 0.40 23.04
C PRO A 958 -13.50 -0.31 24.28
N ALA A 959 -13.70 -1.63 24.36
CA ALA A 959 -12.95 -2.48 25.25
C ALA A 959 -11.52 -2.50 24.69
N ALA A 960 -10.60 -1.74 25.27
CA ALA A 960 -9.19 -1.98 24.99
C ALA A 960 -8.86 -3.45 25.32
N GLY A 961 -7.96 -4.07 24.56
CA GLY A 961 -7.56 -5.47 24.79
C GLY A 961 -8.00 -6.45 23.70
N LYS A 962 -7.66 -7.72 23.89
CA LYS A 962 -7.75 -8.74 22.84
C LYS A 962 -9.16 -9.29 22.58
N THR A 963 -10.11 -9.14 23.51
CA THR A 963 -11.54 -9.49 23.30
C THR A 963 -12.34 -8.37 22.63
N SER A 964 -11.70 -7.24 22.31
CA SER A 964 -12.32 -6.11 21.60
C SER A 964 -13.04 -6.45 20.29
N PRO A 965 -12.57 -7.42 19.46
CA PRO A 965 -13.23 -7.72 18.19
C PRO A 965 -14.40 -8.72 18.35
N LEU A 966 -14.80 -9.08 19.59
CA LEU A 966 -15.88 -10.02 19.84
C LEU A 966 -17.20 -9.34 20.21
N ALA A 967 -18.29 -10.01 19.88
CA ALA A 967 -19.64 -9.69 20.31
C ALA A 967 -19.73 -9.78 21.84
N LYS A 968 -20.23 -8.72 22.47
CA LYS A 968 -20.38 -8.63 23.93
C LYS A 968 -21.82 -8.92 24.36
N GLY A 969 -22.01 -9.19 25.65
CA GLY A 969 -23.31 -9.33 26.30
C GLY A 969 -23.77 -8.02 26.95
N VAL A 970 -24.59 -8.13 28.00
CA VAL A 970 -24.97 -6.96 28.82
C VAL A 970 -23.84 -6.56 29.75
N THR A 971 -23.53 -5.27 29.81
CA THR A 971 -22.44 -4.72 30.64
C THR A 971 -23.00 -3.83 31.74
N LEU A 972 -22.35 -3.82 32.90
CA LEU A 972 -22.70 -2.89 33.98
C LEU A 972 -21.92 -1.58 33.82
N ARG A 973 -22.57 -0.46 34.12
CA ARG A 973 -21.97 0.88 34.18
C ARG A 973 -22.29 1.49 35.53
N VAL A 974 -21.25 1.87 36.27
CA VAL A 974 -21.37 2.55 37.57
C VAL A 974 -20.89 4.00 37.40
N GLY A 975 -21.81 4.96 37.45
CA GLY A 975 -21.53 6.35 37.10
C GLY A 975 -20.94 6.48 35.69
N SER A 976 -19.71 6.99 35.57
CA SER A 976 -18.96 7.08 34.31
C SER A 976 -18.08 5.86 34.00
N THR A 977 -17.99 4.89 34.92
CA THR A 977 -17.08 3.73 34.78
C THR A 977 -17.82 2.52 34.23
N VAL A 978 -17.34 1.97 33.11
CA VAL A 978 -17.86 0.72 32.54
C VAL A 978 -17.19 -0.46 33.21
N ALA A 979 -17.98 -1.36 33.77
CA ALA A 979 -17.51 -2.51 34.53
C ALA A 979 -17.04 -3.68 33.64
N ALA A 980 -17.12 -3.56 32.31
CA ALA A 980 -16.77 -4.58 31.32
C ALA A 980 -15.55 -4.18 30.45
N GLY A 981 -14.40 -3.93 31.09
CA GLY A 981 -13.17 -3.51 30.42
C GLY A 981 -12.60 -4.55 29.44
N GLU A 982 -12.17 -5.73 29.92
CA GLU A 982 -11.59 -6.81 29.10
C GLU A 982 -12.46 -8.08 28.99
N GLY A 983 -13.49 -8.24 29.83
CA GLY A 983 -14.41 -9.38 29.80
C GLY A 983 -15.51 -9.30 28.73
N MET A 984 -16.39 -10.30 28.69
CA MET A 984 -17.40 -10.46 27.63
C MET A 984 -18.78 -9.84 27.91
N GLY A 985 -19.07 -9.46 29.15
CA GLY A 985 -20.41 -9.07 29.59
C GLY A 985 -21.26 -10.29 30.01
N PHE A 986 -22.52 -10.04 30.34
CA PHE A 986 -23.45 -11.07 30.78
C PHE A 986 -24.12 -11.80 29.62
N GLY A 987 -24.20 -13.13 29.72
CA GLY A 987 -24.96 -14.01 28.84
C GLY A 987 -24.42 -14.13 27.43
N VAL A 988 -23.09 -14.23 27.26
CA VAL A 988 -22.49 -14.46 25.94
C VAL A 988 -22.33 -15.96 25.71
N PRO A 989 -22.94 -16.54 24.66
CA PRO A 989 -22.82 -17.95 24.40
C PRO A 989 -21.53 -18.28 23.63
N ILE A 990 -20.90 -19.39 23.99
CA ILE A 990 -19.75 -19.97 23.29
C ILE A 990 -19.93 -21.48 23.14
N VAL A 991 -19.28 -22.09 22.17
CA VAL A 991 -19.40 -23.53 21.93
C VAL A 991 -18.04 -24.14 21.71
N HIS A 992 -17.74 -25.24 22.41
CA HIS A 992 -16.49 -25.95 22.26
C HIS A 992 -16.62 -27.07 21.23
N TYR A 993 -15.81 -26.99 20.18
CA TYR A 993 -15.62 -28.07 19.22
C TYR A 993 -14.24 -28.71 19.42
N THR A 994 -13.97 -29.80 18.71
CA THR A 994 -12.68 -30.51 18.80
C THR A 994 -11.46 -29.64 18.49
N ASP A 995 -11.64 -28.56 17.73
CA ASP A 995 -10.61 -27.60 17.37
C ASP A 995 -10.57 -26.35 18.24
N GLY A 996 -11.47 -26.20 19.22
CA GLY A 996 -11.43 -25.17 20.27
C GLY A 996 -12.76 -24.46 20.52
N TRP A 997 -12.72 -23.44 21.37
CA TRP A 997 -13.87 -22.60 21.68
C TRP A 997 -14.20 -21.65 20.53
N VAL A 998 -15.47 -21.65 20.15
CA VAL A 998 -16.03 -20.79 19.10
C VAL A 998 -16.86 -19.70 19.75
N TYR A 999 -16.49 -18.47 19.42
CA TYR A 999 -17.05 -17.20 19.85
C TYR A 999 -17.78 -16.54 18.68
N SER A 1000 -18.41 -15.41 18.96
CA SER A 1000 -19.05 -14.58 17.94
C SER A 1000 -18.37 -13.23 17.84
N ARG A 1001 -18.09 -12.78 16.63
CA ARG A 1001 -17.81 -11.38 16.29
C ARG A 1001 -19.03 -10.72 15.70
N THR A 1002 -19.72 -11.39 14.77
CA THR A 1002 -20.93 -10.84 14.17
C THR A 1002 -22.18 -11.24 14.94
N PHE A 1003 -23.16 -10.35 14.96
CA PHE A 1003 -24.45 -10.56 15.60
C PHE A 1003 -25.49 -9.64 14.99
N ASP A 1004 -26.77 -9.97 15.19
CA ASP A 1004 -27.90 -9.11 14.85
C ASP A 1004 -28.71 -8.78 16.10
N ASP A 1005 -29.09 -7.51 16.26
CA ASP A 1005 -29.88 -7.03 17.40
C ASP A 1005 -31.32 -6.71 16.99
N VAL A 1006 -32.27 -7.12 17.83
CA VAL A 1006 -33.68 -6.74 17.73
C VAL A 1006 -34.15 -6.24 19.10
N THR A 1007 -34.61 -4.98 19.16
CA THR A 1007 -35.26 -4.44 20.35
C THR A 1007 -36.70 -4.97 20.43
N LEU A 1008 -37.07 -5.55 21.56
CA LEU A 1008 -38.40 -6.13 21.82
C LEU A 1008 -39.19 -5.37 22.90
N SER A 1009 -38.64 -4.27 23.41
CA SER A 1009 -39.19 -3.54 24.56
C SER A 1009 -40.67 -3.17 24.42
N ALA A 1010 -41.42 -3.33 25.53
CA ALA A 1010 -42.76 -2.82 25.77
C ALA A 1010 -42.78 -2.09 27.13
N ALA A 1011 -43.78 -1.23 27.39
CA ALA A 1011 -43.82 -0.37 28.58
C ALA A 1011 -43.51 -1.12 29.89
N GLY A 1012 -42.45 -0.70 30.60
CA GLY A 1012 -42.08 -1.20 31.93
C GLY A 1012 -40.99 -2.29 31.99
N ALA A 1013 -40.42 -2.73 30.86
CA ALA A 1013 -39.19 -3.53 30.86
C ALA A 1013 -38.41 -3.37 29.55
N THR A 1014 -37.08 -3.24 29.66
CA THR A 1014 -36.23 -3.18 28.48
C THR A 1014 -35.80 -4.58 28.09
N VAL A 1015 -36.31 -5.03 26.93
CA VAL A 1015 -36.13 -6.39 26.41
C VAL A 1015 -35.43 -6.32 25.07
N TRP A 1016 -34.37 -7.09 24.91
CA TRP A 1016 -33.64 -7.19 23.64
C TRP A 1016 -33.36 -8.63 23.30
N LYS A 1017 -33.27 -8.90 22.00
CA LYS A 1017 -32.82 -10.17 21.46
C LYS A 1017 -31.58 -9.93 20.61
N ARG A 1018 -30.46 -10.54 20.98
CA ARG A 1018 -29.23 -10.59 20.19
C ARG A 1018 -29.07 -11.99 19.62
N THR A 1019 -28.83 -12.09 18.32
CA THR A 1019 -28.50 -13.37 17.66
C THR A 1019 -27.00 -13.40 17.40
N PHE A 1020 -26.29 -14.23 18.15
CA PHE A 1020 -24.84 -14.42 18.06
C PHE A 1020 -24.51 -15.41 16.94
N ARG A 1021 -23.61 -15.02 16.02
CA ARG A 1021 -23.10 -15.90 14.96
C ARG A 1021 -21.74 -16.44 15.37
N LEU A 1022 -21.61 -17.76 15.51
CA LEU A 1022 -20.39 -18.44 15.94
C LEU A 1022 -19.32 -18.43 14.85
N ASP A 1023 -18.72 -17.28 14.58
CA ASP A 1023 -17.84 -16.98 13.44
C ASP A 1023 -16.39 -16.61 13.84
N GLU A 1024 -16.01 -16.82 15.10
CA GLU A 1024 -14.62 -16.70 15.55
C GLU A 1024 -14.23 -17.94 16.34
N ILE A 1025 -13.04 -18.48 16.11
CA ILE A 1025 -12.47 -19.55 16.95
C ILE A 1025 -11.24 -19.00 17.67
N GLY A 1026 -11.08 -19.27 18.97
CA GLY A 1026 -9.99 -18.64 19.70
C GLY A 1026 -10.13 -18.61 21.21
N GLY A 1027 -9.51 -17.60 21.84
CA GLY A 1027 -9.74 -17.27 23.25
C GLY A 1027 -9.09 -18.19 24.27
N ASP A 1028 -8.55 -19.33 23.85
CA ASP A 1028 -7.90 -20.30 24.71
C ASP A 1028 -6.37 -20.34 24.51
N ALA A 1029 -5.70 -21.13 25.35
CA ALA A 1029 -4.26 -21.36 25.24
C ALA A 1029 -3.86 -22.04 23.91
N ALA A 1030 -4.76 -22.83 23.29
CA ALA A 1030 -4.50 -23.49 22.00
C ALA A 1030 -4.38 -22.48 20.86
N HIS A 1031 -5.10 -21.36 20.94
CA HIS A 1031 -5.07 -20.26 19.97
C HIS A 1031 -4.20 -19.07 20.44
N ARG A 1032 -3.40 -19.24 21.50
CA ARG A 1032 -2.63 -18.15 22.16
C ARG A 1032 -3.47 -16.92 22.45
N TYR A 1033 -4.70 -17.14 22.91
CA TYR A 1033 -5.58 -16.05 23.27
C TYR A 1033 -5.87 -15.09 22.09
N GLN A 1034 -5.75 -15.57 20.84
CA GLN A 1034 -6.15 -14.86 19.63
C GLN A 1034 -7.52 -15.35 19.17
N PHE A 1035 -8.35 -14.45 18.65
CA PHE A 1035 -9.62 -14.78 18.01
C PHE A 1035 -9.44 -14.70 16.49
N VAL A 1036 -9.74 -15.81 15.79
CA VAL A 1036 -9.54 -15.97 14.35
C VAL A 1036 -10.89 -16.17 13.66
N PRO A 1037 -11.18 -15.44 12.57
CA PRO A 1037 -12.43 -15.60 11.83
C PRO A 1037 -12.58 -17.00 11.24
N THR A 1038 -13.77 -17.57 11.36
CA THR A 1038 -14.19 -18.83 10.76
C THR A 1038 -15.54 -18.66 10.07
N ALA A 1039 -15.89 -19.58 9.16
CA ALA A 1039 -17.28 -19.70 8.73
C ALA A 1039 -18.16 -19.97 9.96
N SER A 1040 -19.34 -19.34 10.01
CA SER A 1040 -20.26 -19.48 11.14
C SER A 1040 -20.62 -20.94 11.36
N ARG A 1041 -20.47 -21.42 12.59
CA ARG A 1041 -20.79 -22.80 13.01
C ARG A 1041 -22.10 -22.89 13.79
N GLY A 1042 -22.86 -21.80 13.84
CA GLY A 1042 -24.13 -21.78 14.54
C GLY A 1042 -24.64 -20.38 14.74
N GLU A 1043 -25.94 -20.28 15.00
CA GLU A 1043 -26.59 -19.06 15.44
C GLU A 1043 -27.30 -19.34 16.76
N ILE A 1044 -27.08 -18.46 17.74
CA ILE A 1044 -27.64 -18.59 19.08
C ILE A 1044 -28.37 -17.30 19.42
N ALA A 1045 -29.66 -17.41 19.72
CA ALA A 1045 -30.46 -16.29 20.15
C ALA A 1045 -30.37 -16.14 21.68
N VAL A 1046 -30.03 -14.94 22.13
CA VAL A 1046 -30.06 -14.56 23.54
C VAL A 1046 -31.02 -13.41 23.73
N THR A 1047 -31.99 -13.60 24.61
CA THR A 1047 -32.94 -12.57 25.01
C THR A 1047 -32.56 -12.05 26.40
N TYR A 1048 -32.27 -10.76 26.49
CA TYR A 1048 -31.99 -10.06 27.73
C TYR A 1048 -33.22 -9.26 28.14
N THR A 1049 -33.67 -9.43 29.38
CA THR A 1049 -34.73 -8.62 29.99
C THR A 1049 -34.16 -7.94 31.22
N ILE A 1050 -33.98 -6.63 31.15
CA ILE A 1050 -33.46 -5.85 32.27
C ILE A 1050 -34.62 -5.24 33.04
N ARG A 1051 -34.59 -5.42 34.37
CA ARG A 1051 -35.53 -4.86 35.34
C ARG A 1051 -34.74 -4.38 36.56
N SER A 1052 -35.37 -3.60 37.43
CA SER A 1052 -34.73 -3.15 38.68
C SER A 1052 -34.07 -4.32 39.42
N TYR A 1053 -32.82 -4.12 39.82
CA TYR A 1053 -31.97 -5.09 40.52
C TYR A 1053 -31.68 -6.43 39.81
N GLY A 1054 -31.96 -6.58 38.50
CA GLY A 1054 -31.48 -7.78 37.81
C GLY A 1054 -31.67 -7.87 36.29
N VAL A 1055 -30.87 -8.75 35.70
CA VAL A 1055 -30.84 -9.06 34.27
C VAL A 1055 -31.28 -10.50 34.07
N THR A 1056 -32.44 -10.73 33.46
CA THR A 1056 -32.89 -12.07 33.07
C THR A 1056 -32.36 -12.39 31.67
N ILE A 1057 -31.72 -13.54 31.52
CA ILE A 1057 -31.04 -13.97 30.30
C ILE A 1057 -31.64 -15.30 29.87
N SER A 1058 -32.16 -15.34 28.64
CA SER A 1058 -32.71 -16.54 28.02
C SER A 1058 -31.88 -16.87 26.79
N VAL A 1059 -31.22 -18.03 26.77
CA VAL A 1059 -30.33 -18.47 25.69
C VAL A 1059 -30.97 -19.66 25.00
N ALA A 1060 -31.09 -19.61 23.67
CA ALA A 1060 -31.61 -20.71 22.87
C ALA A 1060 -30.85 -20.82 21.52
N PRO A 1061 -30.37 -22.02 21.14
CA PRO A 1061 -29.76 -22.21 19.83
C PRO A 1061 -30.82 -22.07 18.72
N VAL A 1062 -30.51 -21.32 17.67
CA VAL A 1062 -31.30 -21.28 16.42
C VAL A 1062 -30.91 -22.49 15.58
N TRP A 1063 -29.60 -22.70 15.40
CA TRP A 1063 -29.01 -23.91 14.86
C TRP A 1063 -27.54 -23.98 15.28
N LEU A 1064 -27.01 -25.20 15.42
CA LEU A 1064 -25.59 -25.46 15.72
C LEU A 1064 -25.07 -26.53 14.77
N ALA A 1065 -23.83 -26.40 14.32
CA ALA A 1065 -23.16 -27.48 13.61
C ALA A 1065 -23.00 -28.71 14.52
N PRO A 1066 -23.13 -29.93 13.98
CA PRO A 1066 -22.96 -31.15 14.78
C PRO A 1066 -21.51 -31.29 15.28
N GLY A 1067 -21.32 -31.97 16.41
CA GLY A 1067 -20.00 -32.38 16.92
C GLY A 1067 -19.36 -31.42 17.93
N TYR A 1068 -20.13 -30.56 18.59
CA TYR A 1068 -19.65 -29.83 19.77
C TYR A 1068 -19.64 -30.74 21.01
N SER A 1069 -18.70 -30.50 21.93
CA SER A 1069 -18.59 -31.24 23.19
C SER A 1069 -19.17 -30.49 24.38
N GLU A 1070 -19.12 -29.16 24.36
CA GLU A 1070 -19.57 -28.32 25.48
C GLU A 1070 -20.24 -27.05 24.96
N PHE A 1071 -21.22 -26.54 25.70
CA PHE A 1071 -21.84 -25.25 25.48
C PHE A 1071 -21.58 -24.35 26.69
N GLY A 1072 -20.98 -23.18 26.46
CA GLY A 1072 -20.64 -22.22 27.50
C GLY A 1072 -21.55 -20.99 27.46
N ILE A 1073 -21.89 -20.44 28.63
CA ILE A 1073 -22.50 -19.11 28.77
C ILE A 1073 -21.61 -18.29 29.69
N LEU A 1074 -20.95 -17.30 29.12
CA LEU A 1074 -20.03 -16.40 29.81
C LEU A 1074 -20.81 -15.28 30.52
N ASN A 1075 -20.47 -15.01 31.78
CA ASN A 1075 -20.90 -13.83 32.52
C ASN A 1075 -19.68 -13.16 33.13
N GLU A 1076 -18.98 -12.40 32.30
CA GLU A 1076 -17.67 -11.84 32.65
C GLU A 1076 -17.73 -10.32 32.69
N GLN A 1077 -17.10 -9.71 33.69
CA GLN A 1077 -17.02 -8.25 33.79
C GLN A 1077 -15.53 -7.85 33.77
N SER A 1078 -15.09 -6.93 34.62
CA SER A 1078 -13.70 -6.45 34.65
C SER A 1078 -12.93 -7.00 35.83
N ALA A 1079 -11.61 -6.81 35.79
CA ALA A 1079 -10.69 -7.04 36.90
C ALA A 1079 -11.04 -6.29 38.21
N ALA A 1080 -11.97 -5.33 38.17
CA ALA A 1080 -12.43 -4.61 39.35
C ALA A 1080 -13.26 -5.48 40.30
N PHE A 1081 -13.82 -6.60 39.81
CA PHE A 1081 -14.48 -7.60 40.64
C PHE A 1081 -13.43 -8.56 41.20
N ASP A 1082 -12.98 -8.28 42.41
CA ASP A 1082 -11.85 -8.96 43.04
C ASP A 1082 -12.25 -9.74 44.30
N ASP A 1083 -13.55 -9.91 44.55
CA ASP A 1083 -14.14 -10.65 45.67
C ASP A 1083 -15.14 -11.68 45.16
N PHE A 1084 -14.80 -12.96 45.30
CA PHE A 1084 -15.64 -14.10 44.91
C PHE A 1084 -16.14 -14.85 46.14
N ALA A 1085 -17.45 -15.07 46.21
CA ALA A 1085 -18.08 -15.88 47.25
C ALA A 1085 -19.01 -16.90 46.60
N ALA A 1086 -19.00 -18.12 47.11
CA ALA A 1086 -19.89 -19.20 46.68
C ALA A 1086 -20.47 -19.91 47.90
N ASP A 1087 -21.67 -20.46 47.74
CA ASP A 1087 -22.32 -21.27 48.77
C ASP A 1087 -21.37 -22.39 49.22
N ARG A 1088 -21.17 -22.56 50.54
CA ARG A 1088 -20.27 -23.56 51.16
C ARG A 1088 -18.80 -23.51 50.72
N GLN A 1089 -18.31 -22.40 50.17
CA GLN A 1089 -16.90 -22.18 49.86
C GLN A 1089 -16.35 -20.93 50.57
N PRO A 1090 -15.06 -20.92 50.96
CA PRO A 1090 -14.45 -19.71 51.51
C PRO A 1090 -14.37 -18.61 50.45
N THR A 1091 -14.60 -17.36 50.87
CA THR A 1091 -14.47 -16.18 50.00
C THR A 1091 -13.02 -16.03 49.53
N LEU A 1092 -12.83 -15.82 48.22
CA LEU A 1092 -11.53 -15.58 47.60
C LEU A 1092 -11.42 -14.11 47.22
N THR A 1093 -10.34 -13.44 47.62
CA THR A 1093 -10.13 -12.00 47.34
C THR A 1093 -8.77 -11.71 46.69
N GLY A 1094 -8.70 -10.66 45.88
CA GLY A 1094 -7.46 -10.13 45.31
C GLY A 1094 -6.66 -11.16 44.50
N ALA A 1095 -5.44 -11.47 44.92
CA ALA A 1095 -4.59 -12.47 44.26
C ALA A 1095 -4.99 -13.93 44.57
N ALA A 1096 -5.78 -14.16 45.62
CA ALA A 1096 -6.35 -15.48 45.92
C ALA A 1096 -7.51 -15.82 44.97
N LEU A 1097 -8.12 -14.79 44.36
CA LEU A 1097 -9.01 -14.93 43.22
C LEU A 1097 -8.18 -15.24 41.96
N GLY A 1098 -7.74 -16.50 41.86
CA GLY A 1098 -7.02 -17.07 40.72
C GLY A 1098 -7.93 -17.93 39.85
N ARG A 1099 -7.32 -18.85 39.08
CA ARG A 1099 -7.93 -19.74 38.06
C ARG A 1099 -9.40 -20.14 38.34
N TRP A 1100 -10.20 -20.21 37.28
CA TRP A 1100 -11.58 -20.72 37.28
C TRP A 1100 -11.76 -21.97 38.15
N VAL A 1101 -12.60 -21.87 39.19
CA VAL A 1101 -12.94 -22.96 40.10
C VAL A 1101 -14.43 -23.30 40.01
N ALA A 1102 -14.75 -24.59 40.14
CA ALA A 1102 -16.13 -25.05 40.18
C ALA A 1102 -16.82 -24.61 41.48
N VAL A 1103 -18.03 -24.08 41.37
CA VAL A 1103 -18.87 -23.61 42.48
C VAL A 1103 -19.55 -24.80 43.16
N GLN A 1104 -19.33 -24.98 44.46
CA GLN A 1104 -19.92 -26.06 45.27
C GLN A 1104 -21.17 -25.58 46.03
N GLY A 1105 -22.27 -25.30 45.34
CA GLY A 1105 -23.53 -25.01 46.03
C GLY A 1105 -24.56 -24.32 45.14
N ARG A 1106 -25.49 -23.59 45.76
CA ARG A 1106 -26.68 -23.09 45.05
C ARG A 1106 -26.52 -21.75 44.35
N TRP A 1107 -25.45 -21.00 44.63
CA TRP A 1107 -25.20 -19.67 44.06
C TRP A 1107 -23.72 -19.29 44.14
N ALA A 1108 -23.32 -18.34 43.30
CA ALA A 1108 -22.04 -17.63 43.40
C ALA A 1108 -22.21 -16.12 43.18
N ARG A 1109 -21.29 -15.33 43.74
CA ARG A 1109 -21.29 -13.86 43.69
C ARG A 1109 -19.90 -13.33 43.38
N LEU A 1110 -19.86 -12.24 42.61
CA LEU A 1110 -18.69 -11.37 42.48
C LEU A 1110 -19.01 -9.96 43.03
N ARG A 1111 -18.09 -9.37 43.80
CA ARG A 1111 -18.17 -8.01 44.34
C ARG A 1111 -16.97 -7.18 43.92
N SER A 1112 -17.21 -5.89 43.68
CA SER A 1112 -16.18 -4.86 43.55
C SER A 1112 -16.37 -3.83 44.64
N GLY A 1113 -15.45 -3.76 45.61
CA GLY A 1113 -15.45 -2.70 46.62
C GLY A 1113 -15.20 -1.32 46.00
N SER A 1114 -14.37 -1.25 44.95
CA SER A 1114 -14.03 0.00 44.27
C SER A 1114 -15.19 0.62 43.47
N LEU A 1115 -16.08 -0.23 42.93
CA LEU A 1115 -17.25 0.21 42.17
C LEU A 1115 -18.52 0.22 43.03
N GLY A 1116 -18.48 -0.24 44.29
CA GLY A 1116 -19.65 -0.28 45.17
C GLY A 1116 -20.79 -1.19 44.66
N VAL A 1117 -20.48 -2.18 43.81
CA VAL A 1117 -21.48 -3.07 43.19
C VAL A 1117 -21.11 -4.54 43.34
N GLU A 1118 -22.13 -5.38 43.54
CA GLU A 1118 -22.01 -6.83 43.53
C GLU A 1118 -23.10 -7.47 42.67
N TRP A 1119 -22.81 -8.64 42.12
CA TRP A 1119 -23.79 -9.41 41.36
C TRP A 1119 -23.64 -10.91 41.62
N SER A 1120 -24.76 -11.63 41.52
CA SER A 1120 -24.82 -13.06 41.81
C SER A 1120 -25.66 -13.82 40.78
N VAL A 1121 -25.34 -15.10 40.64
CA VAL A 1121 -26.06 -16.03 39.76
C VAL A 1121 -26.37 -17.35 40.50
N PRO A 1122 -27.50 -18.01 40.20
CA PRO A 1122 -27.84 -19.30 40.79
C PRO A 1122 -27.10 -20.46 40.10
N ALA A 1123 -26.98 -21.62 40.74
CA ALA A 1123 -26.60 -22.84 40.01
C ALA A 1123 -27.76 -23.28 39.09
N LEU A 1124 -27.46 -23.78 37.89
CA LEU A 1124 -28.44 -24.23 36.91
C LEU A 1124 -28.42 -25.75 36.77
N GLN A 1125 -29.59 -26.36 36.58
CA GLN A 1125 -29.69 -27.80 36.34
C GLN A 1125 -29.05 -28.15 34.99
N GLY A 1126 -28.16 -29.14 34.98
CA GLY A 1126 -27.44 -29.57 33.77
C GLY A 1126 -26.24 -28.70 33.38
N ALA A 1127 -25.91 -27.68 34.18
CA ALA A 1127 -24.73 -26.83 33.99
C ALA A 1127 -23.78 -26.94 35.17
N GLU A 1128 -22.49 -26.96 34.88
CA GLU A 1128 -21.45 -26.72 35.87
C GLU A 1128 -21.19 -25.21 35.94
N LEU A 1129 -21.28 -24.62 37.13
CA LEU A 1129 -21.01 -23.20 37.36
C LEU A 1129 -19.56 -23.02 37.82
N TYR A 1130 -18.80 -22.22 37.09
CA TYR A 1130 -17.42 -21.86 37.38
C TYR A 1130 -17.34 -20.39 37.78
N GLY A 1131 -16.46 -20.07 38.73
CA GLY A 1131 -16.16 -18.70 39.10
C GLY A 1131 -14.67 -18.49 39.28
N GLY A 1132 -14.18 -17.32 38.90
CA GLY A 1132 -12.77 -17.01 39.05
C GLY A 1132 -12.34 -15.79 38.29
N ARG A 1133 -11.02 -15.63 38.18
CA ARG A 1133 -10.38 -14.56 37.42
C ARG A 1133 -9.42 -15.16 36.42
N GLU A 1134 -9.55 -14.72 35.17
CA GLU A 1134 -8.58 -14.99 34.13
C GLU A 1134 -7.54 -13.88 34.11
N LEU A 1135 -6.27 -14.26 34.34
CA LEU A 1135 -5.13 -13.34 34.30
C LEU A 1135 -4.03 -13.94 33.44
N ALA A 1136 -3.82 -13.39 32.25
CA ALA A 1136 -2.74 -13.75 31.35
C ALA A 1136 -2.08 -12.46 30.83
N PRO A 1137 -1.16 -11.82 31.58
CA PRO A 1137 -0.56 -10.55 31.16
C PRO A 1137 0.33 -10.73 29.92
N PRO A 1138 0.32 -9.79 28.96
CA PRO A 1138 -0.43 -8.54 28.91
C PRO A 1138 -1.84 -8.68 28.27
N ASP A 1139 -2.31 -9.90 28.11
CA ASP A 1139 -3.37 -10.28 27.19
C ASP A 1139 -4.78 -10.15 27.75
N PHE A 1140 -5.03 -10.61 28.99
CA PHE A 1140 -6.36 -10.68 29.62
C PHE A 1140 -6.32 -10.51 31.15
N ASN A 1141 -7.33 -9.81 31.70
CA ASN A 1141 -7.58 -9.59 33.11
C ASN A 1141 -9.08 -9.30 33.39
N TRP A 1142 -9.86 -10.33 33.69
CA TRP A 1142 -11.27 -10.20 34.11
C TRP A 1142 -11.67 -11.25 35.12
N ALA A 1143 -12.79 -11.00 35.81
CA ALA A 1143 -13.46 -11.98 36.64
C ALA A 1143 -14.88 -12.24 36.12
N GLY A 1144 -15.36 -13.48 36.29
CA GLY A 1144 -16.68 -13.89 35.81
C GLY A 1144 -17.25 -15.11 36.54
N LEU A 1145 -18.50 -15.44 36.19
CA LEU A 1145 -19.26 -16.59 36.67
C LEU A 1145 -19.90 -17.32 35.46
N ASP A 1146 -19.28 -18.39 34.99
CA ASP A 1146 -19.59 -19.00 33.71
C ASP A 1146 -20.29 -20.34 33.88
N TYR A 1147 -21.26 -20.62 33.01
CA TYR A 1147 -21.93 -21.92 32.96
C TYR A 1147 -21.37 -22.76 31.82
N ILE A 1148 -21.00 -24.01 32.10
CA ILE A 1148 -20.59 -24.99 31.10
C ILE A 1148 -21.58 -26.17 31.11
N PHE A 1149 -22.15 -26.47 29.96
CA PHE A 1149 -23.08 -27.59 29.74
C PHE A 1149 -22.35 -28.70 28.96
N PRO A 1150 -22.19 -29.91 29.53
CA PRO A 1150 -21.42 -31.01 28.92
C PRO A 1150 -22.23 -31.90 27.95
N GLU A 1151 -23.54 -31.66 27.80
CA GLU A 1151 -24.43 -32.44 26.93
C GLU A 1151 -25.15 -31.55 25.89
N SER A 1152 -26.04 -32.13 25.08
CA SER A 1152 -26.79 -31.40 24.05
C SER A 1152 -27.66 -30.29 24.67
N PHE A 1153 -27.23 -29.04 24.53
CA PHE A 1153 -27.94 -27.86 25.00
C PHE A 1153 -29.18 -27.52 24.15
N ALA A 1154 -30.37 -27.51 24.79
CA ALA A 1154 -31.63 -27.13 24.16
C ALA A 1154 -32.11 -25.69 24.50
N GLY A 1155 -31.36 -24.99 25.35
CA GLY A 1155 -31.70 -23.65 25.85
C GLY A 1155 -31.76 -23.59 27.37
N THR A 1156 -31.59 -22.39 27.94
CA THR A 1156 -31.73 -22.15 29.38
C THR A 1156 -32.18 -20.72 29.67
N THR A 1157 -32.69 -20.47 30.87
CA THR A 1157 -33.02 -19.11 31.34
C THR A 1157 -32.62 -18.95 32.78
N TYR A 1158 -31.93 -17.85 33.10
CA TYR A 1158 -31.47 -17.53 34.44
C TYR A 1158 -31.52 -16.03 34.70
N ARG A 1159 -31.44 -15.64 35.97
CA ARG A 1159 -31.45 -14.25 36.39
C ARG A 1159 -30.17 -13.92 37.14
N ILE A 1160 -29.51 -12.86 36.70
CA ILE A 1160 -28.42 -12.21 37.43
C ILE A 1160 -29.02 -11.17 38.34
N VAL A 1161 -28.73 -11.26 39.64
CA VAL A 1161 -29.15 -10.26 40.63
C VAL A 1161 -28.00 -9.28 40.83
N VAL A 1162 -28.27 -7.98 40.69
CA VAL A 1162 -27.27 -6.91 40.83
C VAL A 1162 -27.73 -5.97 41.92
N GLN A 1163 -26.85 -5.67 42.88
CA GLN A 1163 -27.17 -4.86 44.05
C GLN A 1163 -25.95 -4.06 44.52
N GLU A 1164 -26.17 -3.13 45.43
CA GLU A 1164 -25.11 -2.36 46.09
C GLU A 1164 -24.22 -3.30 46.91
N ALA A 1165 -22.90 -3.12 46.80
CA ALA A 1165 -21.93 -3.93 47.52
C ALA A 1165 -22.07 -3.71 49.03
N ARG A 1166 -22.28 -4.78 49.79
CA ARG A 1166 -22.33 -4.75 51.26
C ARG A 1166 -21.06 -5.30 51.88
#